data_AF-A0A5N6E785-F1
#
_entry.id   AF-A0A5N6E785-F1
#
_cell.length_a   1.000
_cell.length_b   1.000
_cell.length_c   1.000
_cell.angle_alpha   90.00
_cell.angle_beta   90.00
_cell.angle_gamma   90.00
#
_symmetry.space_group_name_H-M   'P 1'
#
loop_
_entity.id
_entity.type
_entity.pdbx_description
1 polymer ?
#
loop_
_entity_poly.entity_id
_entity_poly.type
_entity_poly.pdbx_seq_one_letter_code
_entity_poly.pdbx_strand_id
1 'polypeptide(L)'
;MSDGFIQVSELVDGTHPTDKGYEKMASVWWAAIQEAESRGLLQKPKDIGESDWADTTCEKEFGSGNSGGKVKTQRGSGWDDGDYKHGSQHMGQVKQIGITNSKEDTHPGINYAQLVNQGGAHREGALDELVWTRDGLGTWMYPNNGNGKFGNPVKIDVKDNCLARGVHWGDLNNDGLDDFICISREGAMYASINQGGSPPQFKSIGLVRAAPGGDLAQANVRLGDIDGDGRIDYCLAKNNGDIQCWRNGGQKDAPTKQFGGYWQDLGVVFTGKGMGDLRGVRLVDINGDFRSDWLWLDEEGKVTTYINQRGSGKGSLVPEWRRIGVTHAGMGVKGARDRIKFGQVYPGGGADYVWIQSIQNAKTYNHYTNVWKNTGKGGTTLKADGDFYCDWRGTGADDYIWVSPTGRGLLYGNIHKPPVWVPEGPEIFNIGRERKSIHLADFDGDGKCDIWAVNRETGAAEVWINNWNDDIKGGFLTYKGVISGNVKCTEGWGVGLYDIGVRMADLDGDGRADYLCMEPNGRTVGWLNKGVNNFQSQGQVKRTQGYDRANHRWADVDGDRRVDFLWVDKFNGNTLVWINKGPHPTAGSSWKWELLDGPRYQGSDRGANLFFPNLGGLGRADMHNVIPRTNIAYTWFNTCPGSDSSAVDDGDPSKDPGLPLYNPPGQPTPTGKPPITPTPTGNGGDEPPKGYYEHWPLDDKAREDAICGDMNKLNKALWNEMDAGSWLITTAGWYQKLALDPNSDFEWAGGDGGAGGIALALSAYQGLENDGTYVWDCVNPRTDCSVDNLTNKEFCRDGRMYRVQALHAVRNLARYLGIVHKVMGDVWNSMGFKTASMVTTYSYAGDTESDLGPDAGLTLAAGVASIIAGFFENSLAGIPAGVATFGAAAVTTLDETSADTIRFKTYAELGNKADEIKTAVTDSLDAFYKKLFLSTPPADPNWVTQPTSIPRILQSGNFAGLDSLNQESPVMPTTEELRKLAAAPLINMLWKKDLVIVVKIDNDSIFTRDGSAYHPCDKNGDIDENQDSTDFKYCNPDGSAFLLLIKDELRSSAHTPKIRPPKGIAELQAEYGFNGHDVARSAYLIQKTTNEWKSSMDAGSYFSWIPQTSGADIPAWQMMRWNLPVCDFTGGTIEPTECLDYTKWSQCVLEKVKYVCGRQAGWPEDYVYRPWEYHEGKPYSEPSSPDDVVQSLMRG
;
A
#
# COMPACT_ATOMS: atom_id res chain seq x y z
N MET A 1 -43.27 -32.70 -27.99
CA MET A 1 -43.89 -34.05 -28.02
C MET A 1 -43.88 -34.65 -29.42
N SER A 2 -44.29 -33.92 -30.46
CA SER A 2 -44.23 -34.40 -31.87
C SER A 2 -42.81 -34.57 -32.43
N ASP A 3 -41.83 -33.94 -31.79
CA ASP A 3 -40.40 -34.01 -32.06
C ASP A 3 -39.66 -35.10 -31.26
N GLY A 4 -40.38 -35.81 -30.36
CA GLY A 4 -39.81 -36.87 -29.52
C GLY A 4 -38.88 -36.38 -28.39
N PHE A 5 -38.74 -35.07 -28.16
CA PHE A 5 -37.85 -34.57 -27.12
C PHE A 5 -38.36 -34.84 -25.70
N ILE A 6 -39.67 -34.68 -25.49
CA ILE A 6 -40.39 -35.07 -24.27
C ILE A 6 -41.09 -36.41 -24.54
N GLN A 7 -40.73 -37.45 -23.79
CA GLN A 7 -41.25 -38.81 -23.94
C GLN A 7 -42.48 -39.03 -23.04
N VAL A 8 -43.40 -39.90 -23.46
CA VAL A 8 -44.62 -40.23 -22.68
C VAL A 8 -44.26 -40.85 -21.32
N SER A 9 -43.12 -41.54 -21.23
CA SER A 9 -42.58 -42.09 -19.97
C SER A 9 -42.09 -41.02 -18.98
N GLU A 10 -41.94 -39.76 -19.43
CA GLU A 10 -41.53 -38.62 -18.61
C GLU A 10 -42.73 -37.80 -18.12
N LEU A 11 -43.94 -38.33 -18.31
CA LEU A 11 -45.19 -37.82 -17.76
C LEU A 11 -45.67 -38.79 -16.67
N VAL A 12 -45.89 -38.28 -15.46
CA VAL A 12 -46.24 -39.09 -14.27
C VAL A 12 -47.58 -39.82 -14.46
N ASP A 13 -48.53 -39.18 -15.14
CA ASP A 13 -49.89 -39.69 -15.37
C ASP A 13 -50.35 -39.59 -16.83
N GLY A 14 -49.40 -39.38 -17.75
CA GLY A 14 -49.69 -39.13 -19.16
C GLY A 14 -50.11 -37.68 -19.48
N THR A 15 -50.23 -36.80 -18.48
CA THR A 15 -50.54 -35.37 -18.67
C THR A 15 -49.61 -34.42 -17.92
N HIS A 16 -49.15 -34.77 -16.72
CA HIS A 16 -48.26 -33.96 -15.90
C HIS A 16 -46.81 -34.43 -16.02
N PRO A 17 -45.84 -33.55 -16.29
CA PRO A 17 -44.44 -33.92 -16.37
C PRO A 17 -43.88 -34.43 -15.03
N THR A 18 -42.90 -35.33 -15.11
CA THR A 18 -41.93 -35.62 -14.02
C THR A 18 -40.97 -34.44 -13.87
N ASP A 19 -40.18 -34.37 -12.80
CA ASP A 19 -39.15 -33.31 -12.61
C ASP A 19 -38.24 -33.16 -13.85
N LYS A 20 -37.79 -34.30 -14.40
CA LYS A 20 -37.01 -34.33 -15.65
C LYS A 20 -37.81 -33.90 -16.88
N GLY A 21 -39.11 -34.18 -16.90
CA GLY A 21 -40.03 -33.69 -17.92
C GLY A 21 -40.23 -32.17 -17.86
N TYR A 22 -40.24 -31.58 -16.65
CA TYR A 22 -40.30 -30.14 -16.44
C TYR A 22 -39.02 -29.45 -16.91
N GLU A 23 -37.84 -29.99 -16.60
CA GLU A 23 -36.56 -29.46 -17.11
C GLU A 23 -36.52 -29.41 -18.64
N LYS A 24 -36.92 -30.50 -19.31
CA LYS A 24 -37.01 -30.52 -20.77
C LYS A 24 -38.05 -29.54 -21.32
N MET A 25 -39.18 -29.39 -20.65
CA MET A 25 -40.19 -28.43 -21.06
C MET A 25 -39.67 -26.99 -20.93
N ALA A 26 -38.92 -26.69 -19.86
CA ALA A 26 -38.24 -25.41 -19.69
C ALA A 26 -37.21 -25.14 -20.80
N SER A 27 -36.42 -26.13 -21.24
CA SER A 27 -35.52 -25.99 -22.42
C SER A 27 -36.25 -25.54 -23.68
N VAL A 28 -37.48 -26.04 -23.90
CA VAL A 28 -38.31 -25.68 -25.06
C VAL A 28 -38.81 -24.24 -24.95
N TRP A 29 -39.29 -23.83 -23.78
CA TRP A 29 -39.76 -22.46 -23.54
C TRP A 29 -38.62 -21.45 -23.63
N TRP A 30 -37.45 -21.77 -23.07
CA TRP A 30 -36.26 -20.94 -23.15
C TRP A 30 -35.85 -20.71 -24.62
N ALA A 31 -35.75 -21.77 -25.42
CA ALA A 31 -35.44 -21.64 -26.84
C ALA A 31 -36.46 -20.77 -27.60
N ALA A 32 -37.75 -20.88 -27.28
CA ALA A 32 -38.80 -20.07 -27.89
C ALA A 32 -38.74 -18.58 -27.49
N ILE A 33 -38.40 -18.28 -26.23
CA ILE A 33 -38.23 -16.91 -25.73
C ILE A 33 -37.01 -16.25 -26.38
N GLN A 34 -35.88 -16.95 -26.45
CA GLN A 34 -34.67 -16.46 -27.14
C GLN A 34 -34.94 -16.18 -28.62
N GLU A 35 -35.75 -17.02 -29.28
CA GLU A 35 -36.15 -16.77 -30.67
C GLU A 35 -37.06 -15.53 -30.78
N ALA A 36 -38.01 -15.36 -29.86
CA ALA A 36 -38.88 -14.19 -29.83
C ALA A 36 -38.08 -12.89 -29.59
N GLU A 37 -37.06 -12.93 -28.73
CA GLU A 37 -36.15 -11.82 -28.48
C GLU A 37 -35.32 -11.49 -29.74
N SER A 38 -34.70 -12.51 -30.34
CA SER A 38 -33.84 -12.32 -31.53
C SER A 38 -34.60 -11.76 -32.74
N ARG A 39 -35.89 -12.09 -32.86
CA ARG A 39 -36.78 -11.55 -33.91
C ARG A 39 -37.34 -10.17 -33.58
N GLY A 40 -36.98 -9.60 -32.44
CA GLY A 40 -37.53 -8.32 -31.95
C GLY A 40 -39.04 -8.38 -31.70
N LEU A 41 -39.58 -9.57 -31.46
CA LEU A 41 -41.00 -9.76 -31.13
C LEU A 41 -41.29 -9.42 -29.67
N LEU A 42 -40.26 -9.35 -28.83
CA LEU A 42 -40.33 -8.80 -27.49
C LEU A 42 -40.18 -7.29 -27.56
N GLN A 43 -41.19 -6.58 -27.06
CA GLN A 43 -41.11 -5.15 -26.84
C GLN A 43 -40.85 -4.90 -25.36
N LYS A 44 -40.16 -3.78 -25.06
CA LYS A 44 -40.08 -3.31 -23.67
C LYS A 44 -41.50 -3.23 -23.11
N PRO A 45 -41.75 -3.74 -21.88
CA PRO A 45 -43.00 -3.51 -21.20
C PRO A 45 -43.34 -2.02 -21.25
N LYS A 46 -44.63 -1.71 -21.44
CA LYS A 46 -45.06 -0.32 -21.43
C LYS A 46 -44.71 0.26 -20.07
N ASP A 47 -43.89 1.31 -20.04
CA ASP A 47 -43.61 2.06 -18.80
C ASP A 47 -44.93 2.62 -18.28
N ILE A 48 -45.42 1.99 -17.22
CA ILE A 48 -46.67 2.37 -16.54
C ILE A 48 -46.40 3.31 -15.37
N GLY A 49 -45.15 3.77 -15.18
CA GLY A 49 -44.73 4.56 -14.02
C GLY A 49 -44.60 3.74 -12.74
N GLU A 50 -44.54 2.41 -12.85
CA GLU A 50 -44.24 1.50 -11.74
C GLU A 50 -42.96 0.73 -12.06
N SER A 51 -42.02 0.71 -11.09
CA SER A 51 -40.71 0.06 -11.17
C SER A 51 -40.86 -1.46 -11.09
N ASP A 52 -40.10 -2.20 -11.90
CA ASP A 52 -39.99 -3.68 -11.83
C ASP A 52 -39.25 -4.16 -10.56
N TRP A 53 -38.57 -3.26 -9.84
CA TRP A 53 -38.01 -3.50 -8.52
C TRP A 53 -38.98 -3.07 -7.43
N ALA A 54 -39.22 -3.97 -6.46
CA ALA A 54 -39.95 -3.67 -5.23
C ALA A 54 -39.39 -2.38 -4.59
N ASP A 55 -40.22 -1.36 -4.43
CA ASP A 55 -39.97 -0.07 -3.77
C ASP A 55 -38.48 0.29 -3.58
N THR A 56 -37.91 1.12 -4.47
CA THR A 56 -36.57 1.72 -4.25
C THR A 56 -36.57 2.67 -3.05
N THR A 57 -37.76 3.08 -2.59
CA THR A 57 -37.96 3.94 -1.44
C THR A 57 -38.49 3.18 -0.23
N CYS A 58 -37.70 3.13 0.85
CA CYS A 58 -38.18 2.55 2.10
C CYS A 58 -37.36 3.02 3.30
N GLU A 59 -37.98 2.98 4.47
CA GLU A 59 -37.30 3.32 5.71
C GLU A 59 -36.25 2.26 6.08
N LYS A 60 -35.02 2.70 6.32
CA LYS A 60 -33.93 1.84 6.81
C LYS A 60 -34.23 1.33 8.22
N GLU A 61 -34.13 0.02 8.42
CA GLU A 61 -34.18 -0.59 9.76
C GLU A 61 -32.78 -0.84 10.35
N PHE A 62 -32.67 -0.76 11.68
CA PHE A 62 -31.41 -1.02 12.39
C PHE A 62 -30.90 -2.45 12.12
N GLY A 63 -29.70 -2.55 11.57
CA GLY A 63 -29.09 -3.85 11.28
C GLY A 63 -29.65 -4.59 10.07
N SER A 64 -30.57 -4.00 9.29
CA SER A 64 -31.15 -4.68 8.11
C SER A 64 -30.11 -5.09 7.06
N GLY A 65 -29.01 -4.34 6.93
CA GLY A 65 -27.90 -4.67 6.03
C GLY A 65 -27.10 -5.91 6.45
N ASN A 66 -27.30 -6.46 7.67
CA ASN A 66 -26.66 -7.71 8.07
C ASN A 66 -27.29 -8.94 7.41
N SER A 67 -28.54 -8.85 6.93
CA SER A 67 -29.23 -9.96 6.28
C SER A 67 -28.49 -10.40 5.01
N GLY A 68 -27.95 -9.46 4.24
CA GLY A 68 -27.07 -9.73 3.08
C GLY A 68 -25.60 -10.04 3.44
N GLY A 69 -25.24 -9.94 4.72
CA GLY A 69 -23.87 -10.11 5.20
C GLY A 69 -22.94 -8.94 4.86
N LYS A 70 -21.67 -9.05 5.29
CA LYS A 70 -20.62 -8.10 4.92
C LYS A 70 -19.92 -8.57 3.65
N VAL A 71 -19.79 -7.70 2.66
CA VAL A 71 -19.13 -8.01 1.38
C VAL A 71 -17.82 -7.26 1.30
N LYS A 72 -16.71 -7.95 1.05
CA LYS A 72 -15.43 -7.27 0.78
C LYS A 72 -15.54 -6.59 -0.58
N THR A 73 -15.57 -5.27 -0.61
CA THR A 73 -15.75 -4.48 -1.83
C THR A 73 -14.45 -3.85 -2.30
N GLN A 74 -13.48 -3.60 -1.41
CA GLN A 74 -12.16 -3.06 -1.77
C GLN A 74 -11.01 -3.97 -1.34
N ARG A 75 -9.98 -4.08 -2.18
CA ARG A 75 -8.83 -4.97 -1.96
C ARG A 75 -7.62 -4.30 -1.28
N GLY A 76 -7.63 -2.98 -1.13
CA GLY A 76 -6.48 -2.21 -0.68
C GLY A 76 -5.77 -1.54 -1.84
N SER A 77 -5.80 -0.22 -1.85
CA SER A 77 -5.28 0.67 -2.90
C SER A 77 -4.86 2.00 -2.30
N GLY A 78 -4.20 2.83 -3.10
CA GLY A 78 -3.70 4.13 -2.65
C GLY A 78 -2.39 4.04 -1.87
N TRP A 79 -1.90 5.21 -1.48
CA TRP A 79 -0.58 5.37 -0.86
C TRP A 79 -0.68 6.03 0.53
N ASP A 80 0.23 5.66 1.41
CA ASP A 80 0.52 6.35 2.66
C ASP A 80 1.92 6.98 2.56
N ASP A 81 2.33 7.74 3.57
CA ASP A 81 3.68 8.31 3.67
C ASP A 81 4.64 7.43 4.49
N GLY A 82 4.29 6.16 4.73
CA GLY A 82 5.08 5.17 5.48
C GLY A 82 5.11 5.39 7.00
N ASP A 83 5.96 4.64 7.71
CA ASP A 83 6.24 4.89 9.14
C ASP A 83 7.11 6.16 9.30
N TYR A 84 6.95 6.87 10.42
CA TYR A 84 7.76 8.06 10.72
C TYR A 84 9.25 7.71 10.79
N LYS A 85 10.04 8.42 10.00
CA LYS A 85 11.50 8.39 10.02
C LYS A 85 11.99 9.69 10.61
N HIS A 86 12.56 9.60 11.81
CA HIS A 86 13.10 10.77 12.48
C HIS A 86 14.39 11.26 11.80
N GLY A 87 14.50 12.57 11.67
CA GLY A 87 15.72 13.27 11.31
C GLY A 87 15.79 14.56 12.09
N SER A 88 16.98 15.00 12.48
CA SER A 88 17.15 16.27 13.18
C SER A 88 18.37 17.03 12.71
N GLN A 89 18.27 18.35 12.76
CA GLN A 89 19.35 19.28 12.41
C GLN A 89 19.66 20.16 13.62
N HIS A 90 20.91 20.13 14.08
CA HIS A 90 21.34 21.00 15.19
C HIS A 90 21.40 22.47 14.74
N MET A 91 20.67 23.34 15.43
CA MET A 91 20.58 24.78 15.12
C MET A 91 21.40 25.65 16.07
N GLY A 92 21.99 25.06 17.12
CA GLY A 92 22.77 25.77 18.11
C GLY A 92 21.92 26.60 19.09
N GLN A 93 22.59 27.49 19.81
CA GLN A 93 21.95 28.41 20.75
C GLN A 93 21.23 29.53 19.99
N VAL A 94 19.90 29.54 20.05
CA VAL A 94 19.09 30.49 19.26
C VAL A 94 18.67 31.72 20.06
N LYS A 95 18.60 31.62 21.40
CA LYS A 95 18.23 32.73 22.29
C LYS A 95 18.80 32.55 23.70
N GLN A 96 19.37 33.63 24.25
CA GLN A 96 19.57 33.76 25.69
C GLN A 96 18.24 34.19 26.33
N ILE A 97 17.67 33.32 27.15
CA ILE A 97 16.35 33.47 27.78
C ILE A 97 16.43 34.51 28.91
N GLY A 98 17.45 34.37 29.77
CA GLY A 98 17.61 35.23 30.94
C GLY A 98 18.84 34.87 31.78
N ILE A 99 18.99 35.58 32.90
CA ILE A 99 20.06 35.39 33.88
C ILE A 99 19.40 35.19 35.25
N THR A 100 19.83 34.16 35.99
CA THR A 100 19.33 33.89 37.36
C THR A 100 20.46 33.55 38.32
N ASN A 101 20.15 33.38 39.60
CA ASN A 101 21.15 33.04 40.64
C ASN A 101 21.35 31.52 40.80
N SER A 102 20.46 30.70 40.25
CA SER A 102 20.52 29.25 40.36
C SER A 102 20.24 28.58 39.02
N LYS A 103 20.94 27.47 38.77
CA LYS A 103 20.78 26.66 37.56
C LYS A 103 19.33 26.19 37.38
N GLU A 104 18.58 26.02 38.47
CA GLU A 104 17.25 25.40 38.54
C GLU A 104 16.09 26.39 38.38
N ASP A 105 16.34 27.70 38.39
CA ASP A 105 15.29 28.74 38.42
C ASP A 105 14.54 28.92 37.08
N THR A 106 14.86 28.13 36.05
CA THR A 106 14.42 28.40 34.67
C THR A 106 13.57 27.27 34.09
N HIS A 107 14.04 26.02 34.15
CA HIS A 107 13.45 24.92 33.38
C HIS A 107 11.99 24.56 33.74
N PRO A 108 11.49 24.71 34.98
CA PRO A 108 10.10 24.33 35.30
C PRO A 108 9.06 25.20 34.59
N GLY A 109 9.37 26.46 34.26
CA GLY A 109 8.42 27.41 33.70
C GLY A 109 8.61 27.72 32.22
N ILE A 110 9.58 27.09 31.55
CA ILE A 110 9.80 27.26 30.12
C ILE A 110 8.92 26.29 29.34
N ASN A 111 8.17 26.83 28.38
CA ASN A 111 7.32 26.10 27.45
C ASN A 111 7.42 26.71 26.06
N TYR A 112 6.90 25.98 25.08
CA TYR A 112 6.68 26.42 23.72
C TYR A 112 5.19 26.25 23.43
N ALA A 113 4.56 27.28 22.88
CA ALA A 113 3.12 27.31 22.64
C ALA A 113 2.78 28.31 21.53
N GLN A 114 1.74 28.00 20.76
CA GLN A 114 1.23 28.87 19.72
C GLN A 114 0.31 29.94 20.33
N LEU A 115 0.87 31.03 20.86
CA LEU A 115 0.09 32.06 21.55
C LEU A 115 -0.43 33.14 20.63
N VAL A 116 0.33 33.43 19.56
CA VAL A 116 -0.02 34.42 18.55
C VAL A 116 0.23 33.87 17.16
N ASN A 117 -0.55 34.34 16.19
CA ASN A 117 -0.37 33.94 14.80
C ASN A 117 0.35 35.05 14.01
N GLN A 118 1.65 35.21 14.23
CA GLN A 118 2.44 36.22 13.51
C GLN A 118 2.61 35.80 12.04
N GLY A 119 1.87 36.47 11.15
CA GLY A 119 1.89 36.20 9.72
C GLY A 119 0.61 35.55 9.17
N GLY A 120 -0.35 35.22 10.04
CA GLY A 120 -1.66 34.71 9.63
C GLY A 120 -1.62 33.31 9.02
N ALA A 121 -0.64 32.48 9.41
CA ALA A 121 -0.57 31.10 8.97
C ALA A 121 -1.72 30.28 9.60
N HIS A 122 -2.24 29.29 8.89
CA HIS A 122 -3.12 28.31 9.53
C HIS A 122 -2.35 27.49 10.57
N ARG A 123 -3.08 26.75 11.41
CA ARG A 123 -2.52 25.99 12.54
C ARG A 123 -1.34 25.10 12.13
N GLU A 124 -1.38 24.49 10.93
CA GLU A 124 -0.32 23.63 10.38
C GLU A 124 0.98 24.36 10.00
N GLY A 125 0.89 25.67 9.76
CA GLY A 125 2.04 26.52 9.46
C GLY A 125 2.45 27.43 10.62
N ALA A 126 1.70 27.43 11.71
CA ALA A 126 1.97 28.27 12.86
C ALA A 126 3.19 27.76 13.64
N LEU A 127 3.89 28.67 14.28
CA LEU A 127 5.08 28.37 15.06
C LEU A 127 4.87 28.78 16.51
N ASP A 128 5.59 28.11 17.38
CA ASP A 128 5.47 28.33 18.81
C ASP A 128 6.34 29.52 19.28
N GLU A 129 5.76 30.32 20.16
CA GLU A 129 6.49 31.26 21.00
C GLU A 129 7.20 30.55 22.14
N LEU A 130 8.36 31.09 22.54
CA LEU A 130 8.97 30.70 23.81
C LEU A 130 8.24 31.41 24.94
N VAL A 131 7.76 30.65 25.92
CA VAL A 131 7.03 31.17 27.07
C VAL A 131 7.80 30.85 28.35
N TRP A 132 7.92 31.85 29.25
CA TRP A 132 8.56 31.68 30.55
C TRP A 132 7.67 32.18 31.68
N THR A 133 7.14 31.26 32.49
CA THR A 133 6.47 31.57 33.76
C THR A 133 7.46 31.52 34.92
N ARG A 134 7.40 32.53 35.79
CA ARG A 134 8.25 32.64 36.97
C ARG A 134 7.39 32.84 38.21
N ASP A 135 7.57 31.95 39.18
CA ASP A 135 6.81 31.94 40.43
C ASP A 135 6.83 33.32 41.10
N GLY A 136 5.64 33.88 41.34
CA GLY A 136 5.45 35.19 41.98
C GLY A 136 5.87 36.42 41.15
N LEU A 137 6.38 36.24 39.93
CA LEU A 137 6.86 37.34 39.08
C LEU A 137 6.00 37.56 37.82
N GLY A 138 5.40 36.49 37.29
CA GLY A 138 4.47 36.51 36.14
C GLY A 138 4.91 35.62 34.97
N THR A 139 4.31 35.83 33.80
CA THR A 139 4.59 35.08 32.57
C THR A 139 5.06 36.02 31.46
N TRP A 140 6.07 35.61 30.70
CA TRP A 140 6.61 36.33 29.55
C TRP A 140 6.55 35.47 28.30
N MET A 141 6.14 36.08 27.20
CA MET A 141 6.19 35.51 25.85
C MET A 141 7.35 36.15 25.08
N TYR A 142 8.11 35.34 24.36
CA TYR A 142 9.13 35.78 23.43
C TYR A 142 8.62 35.46 22.02
N PRO A 143 8.24 36.48 21.22
CA PRO A 143 7.71 36.28 19.88
C PRO A 143 8.66 35.47 19.00
N ASN A 144 8.16 34.48 18.25
CA ASN A 144 8.93 33.76 17.26
C ASN A 144 8.82 34.45 15.89
N ASN A 145 9.94 34.95 15.35
CA ASN A 145 9.93 35.71 14.09
C ASN A 145 10.00 34.81 12.83
N GLY A 146 9.46 33.58 12.88
CA GLY A 146 9.33 32.71 11.71
C GLY A 146 10.57 31.87 11.34
N ASN A 147 11.68 32.02 12.05
CA ASN A 147 12.98 31.42 11.68
C ASN A 147 13.80 30.95 12.89
N GLY A 148 13.13 30.64 13.99
CA GLY A 148 13.76 30.27 15.26
C GLY A 148 14.50 31.42 15.96
N LYS A 149 14.36 32.67 15.48
CA LYS A 149 14.87 33.86 16.19
C LYS A 149 13.77 34.46 17.04
N PHE A 150 13.98 34.43 18.36
CA PHE A 150 13.04 34.98 19.32
C PHE A 150 13.27 36.47 19.59
N GLY A 151 12.18 37.25 19.53
CA GLY A 151 12.14 38.68 19.82
C GLY A 151 12.37 39.04 21.29
N ASN A 152 12.13 40.31 21.63
CA ASN A 152 12.21 40.77 23.01
C ASN A 152 11.02 40.23 23.84
N PRO A 153 11.22 39.90 25.13
CA PRO A 153 10.15 39.38 25.96
C PRO A 153 9.05 40.42 26.18
N VAL A 154 7.80 39.96 26.12
CA VAL A 154 6.60 40.73 26.44
C VAL A 154 5.90 40.06 27.62
N LYS A 155 5.60 40.83 28.68
CA LYS A 155 4.85 40.30 29.82
C LYS A 155 3.39 40.10 29.43
N ILE A 156 2.84 38.93 29.70
CA ILE A 156 1.44 38.57 29.45
C ILE A 156 0.72 38.28 30.76
N ASP A 157 -0.57 38.61 30.81
CA ASP A 157 -1.43 38.37 31.98
C ASP A 157 -2.38 37.21 31.69
N VAL A 158 -2.02 36.02 32.19
CA VAL A 158 -2.75 34.76 32.00
C VAL A 158 -3.96 34.62 32.94
N LYS A 159 -4.25 35.63 33.78
CA LYS A 159 -5.38 35.66 34.73
C LYS A 159 -5.39 34.52 35.75
N ASP A 160 -4.22 33.98 36.05
CA ASP A 160 -4.00 32.92 37.05
C ASP A 160 -2.57 33.05 37.63
N ASN A 161 -2.35 32.51 38.82
CA ASN A 161 -1.06 32.54 39.53
C ASN A 161 -0.48 31.13 39.74
N CYS A 162 -0.68 30.25 38.77
CA CYS A 162 -0.14 28.89 38.77
C CYS A 162 1.37 28.87 39.02
N LEU A 163 1.83 27.90 39.81
CA LEU A 163 3.27 27.63 39.95
C LEU A 163 3.81 27.11 38.62
N ALA A 164 5.01 27.54 38.24
CA ALA A 164 5.67 27.24 36.97
C ALA A 164 5.61 25.75 36.61
N ARG A 165 5.84 24.85 37.58
CA ARG A 165 5.80 23.39 37.39
C ARG A 165 4.42 22.80 37.01
N GLY A 166 3.34 23.56 37.18
CA GLY A 166 1.98 23.16 36.84
C GLY A 166 1.44 23.88 35.61
N VAL A 167 2.25 24.74 34.98
CA VAL A 167 1.85 25.47 33.77
C VAL A 167 2.03 24.58 32.55
N HIS A 168 0.93 24.43 31.81
CA HIS A 168 0.87 23.79 30.51
C HIS A 168 0.19 24.72 29.51
N TRP A 169 0.35 24.39 28.24
CA TRP A 169 -0.25 25.12 27.12
C TRP A 169 -0.86 24.12 26.16
N GLY A 170 -1.99 24.49 25.57
CA GLY A 170 -2.67 23.67 24.59
C GLY A 170 -4.06 24.21 24.26
N ASP A 171 -4.49 24.00 23.03
CA ASP A 171 -5.78 24.45 22.52
C ASP A 171 -6.98 23.63 23.10
N LEU A 172 -7.84 24.26 23.91
CA LEU A 172 -9.02 23.62 24.50
C LEU A 172 -10.26 23.71 23.62
N ASN A 173 -10.34 24.73 22.78
CA ASN A 173 -11.56 25.10 22.07
C ASN A 173 -11.49 24.87 20.55
N ASN A 174 -10.33 24.44 20.05
CA ASN A 174 -9.94 24.24 18.66
C ASN A 174 -9.99 25.54 17.83
N ASP A 175 -9.58 26.68 18.40
CA ASP A 175 -9.48 27.96 17.69
C ASP A 175 -8.09 28.21 17.06
N GLY A 176 -7.17 27.28 17.26
CA GLY A 176 -5.81 27.34 16.75
C GLY A 176 -4.88 28.22 17.56
N LEU A 177 -5.25 28.66 18.76
CA LEU A 177 -4.37 29.30 19.71
C LEU A 177 -4.27 28.45 20.98
N ASP A 178 -3.06 28.30 21.51
CA ASP A 178 -2.89 27.58 22.77
C ASP A 178 -3.41 28.40 23.95
N ASP A 179 -4.17 27.72 24.80
CA ASP A 179 -4.71 28.27 26.03
C ASP A 179 -3.75 28.07 27.21
N PHE A 180 -3.88 28.93 28.22
CA PHE A 180 -3.15 28.75 29.46
C PHE A 180 -3.84 27.69 30.32
N ILE A 181 -3.10 26.66 30.72
CA ILE A 181 -3.60 25.58 31.56
C ILE A 181 -2.77 25.50 32.84
N CYS A 182 -3.44 25.50 33.99
CA CYS A 182 -2.84 25.24 35.30
C CYS A 182 -3.31 23.89 35.84
N ILE A 183 -2.36 22.98 36.07
CA ILE A 183 -2.58 21.75 36.82
C ILE A 183 -2.20 21.99 38.27
N SER A 184 -3.16 21.86 39.20
CA SER A 184 -2.92 21.98 40.64
C SER A 184 -2.04 20.83 41.16
N ARG A 185 -1.56 20.92 42.41
CA ARG A 185 -0.77 19.84 43.04
C ARG A 185 -1.53 18.51 43.08
N GLU A 186 -2.83 18.58 43.28
CA GLU A 186 -3.76 17.45 43.35
C GLU A 186 -4.14 16.93 41.95
N GLY A 187 -3.70 17.60 40.87
CA GLY A 187 -4.01 17.22 39.49
C GLY A 187 -5.29 17.85 38.92
N ALA A 188 -5.93 18.78 39.62
CA ALA A 188 -7.08 19.51 39.09
C ALA A 188 -6.65 20.48 37.98
N MET A 189 -7.45 20.62 36.93
CA MET A 189 -7.15 21.46 35.77
C MET A 189 -7.97 22.75 35.80
N TYR A 190 -7.29 23.88 35.76
CA TYR A 190 -7.83 25.22 35.59
C TYR A 190 -7.34 25.78 34.26
N ALA A 191 -8.13 26.65 33.63
CA ALA A 191 -7.73 27.24 32.35
C ALA A 191 -8.11 28.72 32.22
N SER A 192 -7.34 29.40 31.37
CA SER A 192 -7.66 30.72 30.84
C SER A 192 -7.56 30.69 29.33
N ILE A 193 -8.65 31.05 28.66
CA ILE A 193 -8.78 31.00 27.21
C ILE A 193 -8.02 32.16 26.57
N ASN A 194 -7.21 31.87 25.56
CA ASN A 194 -6.54 32.84 24.73
C ASN A 194 -7.57 33.50 23.78
N GLN A 195 -7.74 34.81 23.89
CA GLN A 195 -8.67 35.58 23.07
C GLN A 195 -7.98 36.21 21.84
N GLY A 196 -6.74 35.79 21.56
CA GLY A 196 -5.88 36.33 20.53
C GLY A 196 -5.33 37.73 20.86
N GLY A 197 -4.83 38.40 19.81
CA GLY A 197 -4.11 39.67 19.91
C GLY A 197 -2.59 39.51 20.05
N SER A 198 -1.85 40.60 19.88
CA SER A 198 -0.38 40.62 20.06
C SER A 198 0.02 41.87 20.85
N PRO A 199 0.30 41.77 22.17
CA PRO A 199 0.34 40.54 22.96
C PRO A 199 -1.05 39.92 23.21
N PRO A 200 -1.12 38.59 23.43
CA PRO A 200 -2.37 37.87 23.62
C PRO A 200 -3.09 38.30 24.90
N GLN A 201 -4.43 38.25 24.87
CA GLN A 201 -5.29 38.52 26.02
C GLN A 201 -5.92 37.21 26.52
N PHE A 202 -5.98 37.01 27.84
CA PHE A 202 -6.53 35.80 28.43
C PHE A 202 -7.79 36.08 29.26
N LYS A 203 -8.72 35.11 29.24
CA LYS A 203 -9.93 35.10 30.06
C LYS A 203 -9.96 33.82 30.89
N SER A 204 -9.83 33.95 32.21
CA SER A 204 -9.97 32.80 33.12
C SER A 204 -11.39 32.22 33.07
N ILE A 205 -11.46 30.90 32.93
CA ILE A 205 -12.72 30.13 33.00
C ILE A 205 -12.78 29.23 34.24
N GLY A 206 -11.76 29.29 35.10
CA GLY A 206 -11.72 28.57 36.36
C GLY A 206 -11.49 27.06 36.17
N LEU A 207 -12.13 26.25 37.03
CA LEU A 207 -11.95 24.80 37.08
C LEU A 207 -12.60 24.14 35.85
N VAL A 208 -11.78 23.47 35.04
CA VAL A 208 -12.20 22.71 33.85
C VAL A 208 -12.34 21.22 34.17
N ARG A 209 -11.48 20.70 35.06
CA ARG A 209 -11.53 19.30 35.49
C ARG A 209 -11.10 19.14 36.94
N ALA A 210 -11.89 18.40 37.72
CA ALA A 210 -11.55 18.07 39.09
C ALA A 210 -10.32 17.15 39.17
N ALA A 211 -9.67 17.14 40.33
CA ALA A 211 -8.57 16.22 40.62
C ALA A 211 -9.02 14.75 40.48
N PRO A 212 -8.16 13.86 39.97
CA PRO A 212 -8.51 12.45 39.73
C PRO A 212 -8.70 11.63 41.01
N GLY A 213 -8.06 12.02 42.13
CA GLY A 213 -8.07 11.25 43.38
C GLY A 213 -7.20 9.97 43.34
N GLY A 214 -7.23 9.19 44.42
CA GLY A 214 -6.60 7.85 44.46
C GLY A 214 -5.08 7.84 44.28
N ASP A 215 -4.36 8.60 45.11
CA ASP A 215 -2.88 8.79 45.08
C ASP A 215 -2.29 9.37 43.78
N LEU A 216 -3.13 9.68 42.78
CA LEU A 216 -2.73 10.38 41.56
C LEU A 216 -2.74 11.88 41.78
N ALA A 217 -1.69 12.56 41.29
CA ALA A 217 -1.45 13.98 41.52
C ALA A 217 -0.93 14.67 40.24
N GLN A 218 -0.49 15.93 40.37
CA GLN A 218 0.09 16.73 39.29
C GLN A 218 1.11 15.95 38.42
N ALA A 219 1.98 15.16 39.04
CA ALA A 219 3.04 14.42 38.36
C ALA A 219 2.51 13.32 37.39
N ASN A 220 1.26 12.90 37.55
CA ASN A 220 0.62 11.88 36.71
C ASN A 220 -0.10 12.47 35.50
N VAL A 221 -0.37 13.78 35.48
CA VAL A 221 -1.15 14.39 34.40
C VAL A 221 -0.31 14.58 33.15
N ARG A 222 -0.81 14.11 32.00
CA ARG A 222 -0.29 14.41 30.67
C ARG A 222 -1.42 15.00 29.84
N LEU A 223 -1.11 15.99 29.03
CA LEU A 223 -2.09 16.63 28.15
C LEU A 223 -1.62 16.42 26.71
N GLY A 224 -2.56 16.15 25.81
CA GLY A 224 -2.29 15.95 24.39
C GLY A 224 -3.57 15.55 23.66
N ASP A 225 -3.69 15.90 22.39
CA ASP A 225 -4.81 15.48 21.54
C ASP A 225 -4.60 14.01 21.11
N ILE A 226 -5.33 13.07 21.71
CA ILE A 226 -5.13 11.64 21.45
C ILE A 226 -5.93 11.18 20.23
N ASP A 227 -7.10 11.77 19.98
CA ASP A 227 -7.98 11.30 18.91
C ASP A 227 -7.86 12.09 17.60
N GLY A 228 -7.15 13.22 17.64
CA GLY A 228 -6.82 14.08 16.51
C GLY A 228 -7.97 15.00 16.10
N ASP A 229 -8.78 15.48 17.05
CA ASP A 229 -9.88 16.43 16.79
C ASP A 229 -9.52 17.90 17.01
N GLY A 230 -8.24 18.18 17.29
CA GLY A 230 -7.66 19.50 17.49
C GLY A 230 -7.78 20.04 18.91
N ARG A 231 -8.47 19.32 19.82
CA ARG A 231 -8.67 19.74 21.21
C ARG A 231 -7.77 18.94 22.14
N ILE A 232 -7.24 19.60 23.15
CA ILE A 232 -6.38 18.92 24.11
C ILE A 232 -7.17 18.00 25.05
N ASP A 233 -6.71 16.74 25.15
CA ASP A 233 -7.28 15.76 26.06
C ASP A 233 -6.55 15.73 27.40
N TYR A 234 -7.24 15.22 28.43
CA TYR A 234 -6.66 15.05 29.75
C TYR A 234 -6.33 13.58 29.97
N CYS A 235 -5.05 13.28 30.18
CA CYS A 235 -4.53 11.94 30.39
C CYS A 235 -3.86 11.78 31.75
N LEU A 236 -3.91 10.56 32.28
CA LEU A 236 -3.27 10.14 33.51
C LEU A 236 -2.32 8.98 33.22
N ALA A 237 -1.06 9.21 33.55
CA ALA A 237 -0.03 8.22 33.51
C ALA A 237 0.04 7.53 34.88
N LYS A 238 -0.38 6.26 34.92
CA LYS A 238 -0.47 5.43 36.13
C LYS A 238 0.91 4.87 36.49
N ASN A 239 1.09 4.42 37.74
CA ASN A 239 2.38 3.92 38.25
C ASN A 239 2.94 2.70 37.48
N ASN A 240 2.08 1.93 36.81
CA ASN A 240 2.49 0.83 35.92
C ASN A 240 2.89 1.30 34.51
N GLY A 241 2.83 2.60 34.23
CA GLY A 241 3.14 3.22 32.94
C GLY A 241 1.95 3.31 31.97
N ASP A 242 0.78 2.77 32.33
CA ASP A 242 -0.41 2.88 31.49
C ASP A 242 -0.90 4.33 31.42
N ILE A 243 -1.37 4.73 30.24
CA ILE A 243 -1.99 6.03 30.04
C ILE A 243 -3.49 5.83 29.85
N GLN A 244 -4.28 6.42 30.75
CA GLN A 244 -5.73 6.53 30.59
C GLN A 244 -6.08 7.98 30.24
N CYS A 245 -6.95 8.19 29.25
CA CYS A 245 -7.31 9.52 28.79
C CYS A 245 -8.81 9.75 28.83
N TRP A 246 -9.19 11.01 28.92
CA TRP A 246 -10.54 11.45 28.64
C TRP A 246 -10.50 12.53 27.58
N ARG A 247 -11.32 12.31 26.56
CA ARG A 247 -11.48 13.19 25.42
C ARG A 247 -12.20 14.48 25.81
N ASN A 248 -11.72 15.60 25.28
CA ASN A 248 -12.42 16.88 25.29
C ASN A 248 -13.55 16.91 24.25
N GLY A 249 -14.77 16.55 24.63
CA GLY A 249 -15.97 16.65 23.79
C GLY A 249 -16.62 18.04 23.76
N GLY A 250 -15.84 19.11 23.95
CA GLY A 250 -16.32 20.49 24.00
C GLY A 250 -16.91 21.01 22.67
N GLN A 251 -17.82 21.99 22.74
CA GLN A 251 -18.44 22.67 21.58
C GLN A 251 -18.16 24.18 21.56
N LYS A 252 -17.49 24.70 22.59
CA LYS A 252 -17.10 26.11 22.80
C LYS A 252 -15.76 26.13 23.55
N ASP A 253 -15.56 27.10 24.44
CA ASP A 253 -14.37 27.34 25.26
C ASP A 253 -13.84 26.11 26.04
N ALA A 254 -14.69 25.18 26.53
CA ALA A 254 -14.21 24.06 27.35
C ALA A 254 -15.17 22.86 27.45
N PRO A 255 -14.69 21.66 27.84
CA PRO A 255 -15.48 20.44 28.07
C PRO A 255 -16.29 20.45 29.38
N THR A 256 -16.96 21.56 29.70
CA THR A 256 -17.81 21.67 30.90
C THR A 256 -19.27 21.91 30.55
N LYS A 257 -20.17 21.55 31.47
CA LYS A 257 -21.62 21.78 31.32
C LYS A 257 -21.96 23.26 31.04
N GLN A 258 -21.20 24.20 31.61
CA GLN A 258 -21.39 25.64 31.38
C GLN A 258 -21.22 26.01 29.90
N PHE A 259 -20.31 25.34 29.20
CA PHE A 259 -19.99 25.59 27.80
C PHE A 259 -20.63 24.57 26.85
N GLY A 260 -21.49 23.69 27.36
CA GLY A 260 -22.13 22.62 26.58
C GLY A 260 -21.20 21.48 26.18
N GLY A 261 -20.03 21.37 26.83
CA GLY A 261 -19.04 20.33 26.59
C GLY A 261 -19.05 19.24 27.66
N TYR A 262 -18.28 18.18 27.42
CA TYR A 262 -18.15 17.05 28.34
C TYR A 262 -16.78 16.37 28.21
N TRP A 263 -16.34 15.74 29.30
CA TRP A 263 -15.22 14.80 29.29
C TRP A 263 -15.75 13.39 29.00
N GLN A 264 -15.12 12.70 28.06
CA GLN A 264 -15.51 11.35 27.68
C GLN A 264 -14.36 10.38 27.92
N ASP A 265 -14.58 9.34 28.74
CA ASP A 265 -13.54 8.36 29.06
C ASP A 265 -13.16 7.53 27.83
N LEU A 266 -11.86 7.51 27.51
CA LEU A 266 -11.30 6.69 26.44
C LEU A 266 -10.75 5.35 26.95
N GLY A 267 -10.73 5.15 28.26
CA GLY A 267 -10.06 4.02 28.90
C GLY A 267 -8.54 4.11 28.78
N VAL A 268 -7.87 2.97 28.93
CA VAL A 268 -6.42 2.89 28.76
C VAL A 268 -6.10 2.96 27.28
N VAL A 269 -5.53 4.09 26.85
CA VAL A 269 -5.15 4.34 25.46
C VAL A 269 -3.76 3.85 25.14
N PHE A 270 -2.87 3.72 26.12
CA PHE A 270 -1.52 3.19 25.93
C PHE A 270 -1.14 2.28 27.09
N THR A 271 -0.69 1.07 26.78
CA THR A 271 -0.15 0.14 27.78
C THR A 271 1.32 0.42 28.04
N GLY A 272 1.68 0.58 29.31
CA GLY A 272 3.04 0.89 29.75
C GLY A 272 4.09 -0.06 29.18
N LYS A 273 5.26 0.49 28.84
CA LYS A 273 6.37 -0.25 28.21
C LYS A 273 7.53 -0.55 29.17
N GLY A 274 7.29 -0.46 30.49
CA GLY A 274 8.32 -0.77 31.49
C GLY A 274 9.53 0.17 31.48
N MET A 275 9.39 1.39 30.95
CA MET A 275 10.51 2.32 30.75
C MET A 275 11.01 2.98 32.06
N GLY A 276 10.47 2.63 33.22
CA GLY A 276 10.89 3.19 34.50
C GLY A 276 10.13 4.46 34.88
N ASP A 277 10.84 5.57 35.06
CA ASP A 277 10.28 6.79 35.65
C ASP A 277 9.24 7.47 34.76
N LEU A 278 8.02 7.58 35.28
CA LEU A 278 6.87 8.24 34.64
C LEU A 278 7.09 9.70 34.29
N ARG A 279 7.99 10.41 35.01
CA ARG A 279 8.37 11.78 34.67
C ARG A 279 9.05 11.88 33.31
N GLY A 280 9.49 10.77 32.71
CA GLY A 280 9.97 10.68 31.34
C GLY A 280 8.88 10.77 30.27
N VAL A 281 7.62 10.45 30.59
CA VAL A 281 6.55 10.40 29.58
C VAL A 281 6.12 11.80 29.13
N ARG A 282 6.00 12.02 27.82
CA ARG A 282 5.41 13.21 27.19
C ARG A 282 4.41 12.78 26.11
N LEU A 283 3.42 13.63 25.88
CA LEU A 283 2.52 13.57 24.73
C LEU A 283 2.84 14.76 23.85
N VAL A 284 3.34 14.53 22.64
CA VAL A 284 3.80 15.60 21.73
C VAL A 284 3.55 15.13 20.31
N ASP A 285 3.01 15.99 19.46
CA ASP A 285 2.96 15.77 18.02
C ASP A 285 4.37 15.93 17.40
N ILE A 286 5.08 14.82 17.19
CA ILE A 286 6.46 14.81 16.69
C ILE A 286 6.54 14.72 15.16
N ASN A 287 5.48 14.22 14.51
CA ASN A 287 5.40 14.02 13.06
C ASN A 287 4.56 15.09 12.34
N GLY A 288 3.84 15.94 13.08
CA GLY A 288 3.04 17.06 12.57
C GLY A 288 1.66 16.69 12.07
N ASP A 289 1.08 15.59 12.53
CA ASP A 289 -0.24 15.13 12.07
C ASP A 289 -1.39 15.57 12.99
N PHE A 290 -1.08 16.43 13.98
CA PHE A 290 -1.97 16.92 15.03
C PHE A 290 -2.47 15.86 16.00
N ARG A 291 -1.87 14.67 16.01
CA ARG A 291 -2.10 13.67 17.04
C ARG A 291 -0.90 13.66 17.97
N SER A 292 -1.16 13.64 19.27
CA SER A 292 -0.08 13.57 20.24
C SER A 292 0.51 12.17 20.27
N ASP A 293 1.81 12.10 19.97
CA ASP A 293 2.62 10.89 20.04
C ASP A 293 3.10 10.65 21.45
N TRP A 294 3.38 9.37 21.76
CA TRP A 294 3.91 8.99 23.05
C TRP A 294 5.43 9.00 23.00
N LEU A 295 6.05 9.81 23.85
CA LEU A 295 7.50 9.86 24.00
C LEU A 295 7.89 9.53 25.43
N TRP A 296 9.03 8.87 25.57
CA TRP A 296 9.67 8.68 26.86
C TRP A 296 11.12 9.15 26.85
N LEU A 297 11.44 10.01 27.81
CA LEU A 297 12.77 10.58 28.02
C LEU A 297 13.47 9.90 29.21
N ASP A 298 14.69 9.43 28.99
CA ASP A 298 15.55 8.99 30.10
C ASP A 298 16.12 10.18 30.90
N GLU A 299 16.98 9.93 31.90
CA GLU A 299 17.60 10.99 32.72
C GLU A 299 18.53 11.92 31.92
N GLU A 300 19.04 11.44 30.78
CA GLU A 300 20.00 12.14 29.92
C GLU A 300 19.33 12.81 28.71
N GLY A 301 18.01 12.68 28.58
CA GLY A 301 17.20 13.29 27.54
C GLY A 301 17.09 12.46 26.26
N LYS A 302 17.54 11.20 26.25
CA LYS A 302 17.33 10.28 25.12
C LYS A 302 15.84 9.99 25.00
N VAL A 303 15.32 10.02 23.78
CA VAL A 303 13.87 9.92 23.52
C VAL A 303 13.56 8.62 22.79
N THR A 304 12.63 7.84 23.35
CA THR A 304 11.98 6.72 22.67
C THR A 304 10.57 7.12 22.25
N THR A 305 10.19 6.86 21.00
CA THR A 305 8.96 7.38 20.39
C THR A 305 8.03 6.27 19.89
N TYR A 306 6.73 6.47 20.10
CA TYR A 306 5.63 5.74 19.48
C TYR A 306 4.66 6.73 18.81
N ILE A 307 4.39 6.54 17.52
CA ILE A 307 3.49 7.41 16.76
C ILE A 307 2.02 7.01 16.97
N ASN A 308 1.15 7.99 17.14
CA ASN A 308 -0.29 7.85 17.28
C ASN A 308 -0.97 7.86 15.90
N GLN A 309 -1.52 6.73 15.47
CA GLN A 309 -2.30 6.67 14.22
C GLN A 309 -3.75 6.27 14.45
N ARG A 310 -4.64 6.68 13.54
CA ARG A 310 -6.05 6.26 13.54
C ARG A 310 -6.13 4.74 13.41
N GLY A 311 -6.60 4.08 14.46
CA GLY A 311 -6.81 2.63 14.47
C GLY A 311 -8.19 2.19 13.95
N SER A 312 -8.46 0.89 14.11
CA SER A 312 -9.75 0.25 13.88
C SER A 312 -10.24 -0.42 15.17
N GLY A 313 -11.52 -0.71 15.28
CA GLY A 313 -12.17 -1.35 16.42
C GLY A 313 -13.45 -0.64 16.85
N LYS A 314 -14.54 -1.40 16.98
CA LYS A 314 -15.83 -0.93 17.47
C LYS A 314 -15.79 -0.66 18.98
N GLY A 315 -16.30 0.49 19.40
CA GLY A 315 -16.40 0.89 20.80
C GLY A 315 -15.09 1.42 21.39
N SER A 316 -14.09 1.70 20.55
CA SER A 316 -12.76 2.12 20.99
C SER A 316 -12.21 3.23 20.10
N LEU A 317 -11.64 4.27 20.72
CA LEU A 317 -10.81 5.27 20.05
C LEU A 317 -9.32 5.11 20.36
N VAL A 318 -8.93 3.96 20.93
CA VAL A 318 -7.52 3.67 21.21
C VAL A 318 -6.73 3.80 19.90
N PRO A 319 -5.63 4.57 19.91
CA PRO A 319 -4.73 4.68 18.77
C PRO A 319 -4.08 3.36 18.38
N GLU A 320 -3.70 3.26 17.10
CA GLU A 320 -2.76 2.25 16.65
C GLU A 320 -1.33 2.76 16.86
N TRP A 321 -0.74 2.47 18.03
CA TRP A 321 0.60 2.93 18.38
C TRP A 321 1.70 2.24 17.58
N ARG A 322 2.52 3.02 16.88
CA ARG A 322 3.64 2.53 16.07
C ARG A 322 4.98 2.83 16.72
N ARG A 323 5.70 1.79 17.15
CA ARG A 323 7.04 1.96 17.74
C ARG A 323 8.02 2.41 16.67
N ILE A 324 8.63 3.58 16.87
CA ILE A 324 9.73 4.08 16.02
C ILE A 324 11.09 3.71 16.61
N GLY A 325 11.18 3.63 17.94
CA GLY A 325 12.42 3.40 18.65
C GLY A 325 13.04 4.69 19.15
N VAL A 326 14.37 4.77 19.18
CA VAL A 326 15.08 5.94 19.68
C VAL A 326 15.15 7.00 18.60
N THR A 327 14.54 8.15 18.85
CA THR A 327 14.52 9.28 17.91
C THR A 327 15.60 10.31 18.25
N HIS A 328 15.87 10.52 19.54
CA HIS A 328 16.88 11.48 19.99
C HIS A 328 17.87 10.80 20.92
N ALA A 329 19.18 11.04 20.71
CA ALA A 329 20.25 10.46 21.52
C ALA A 329 20.35 11.06 22.93
N GLY A 330 19.71 12.20 23.17
CA GLY A 330 19.84 12.95 24.43
C GLY A 330 21.11 13.78 24.52
N MET A 331 21.34 14.38 25.68
CA MET A 331 22.45 15.29 25.95
C MET A 331 23.64 14.59 26.62
N GLY A 332 23.51 13.32 27.00
CA GLY A 332 24.56 12.55 27.70
C GLY A 332 24.91 13.11 29.08
N VAL A 333 24.01 13.89 29.69
CA VAL A 333 24.22 14.49 31.02
C VAL A 333 23.02 14.23 31.91
N LYS A 334 23.25 13.67 33.10
CA LYS A 334 22.19 13.36 34.07
C LYS A 334 21.39 14.61 34.46
N GLY A 335 20.07 14.46 34.58
CA GLY A 335 19.13 15.54 34.86
C GLY A 335 18.84 16.44 33.65
N ALA A 336 19.20 16.00 32.44
CA ALA A 336 18.82 16.73 31.21
C ALA A 336 17.32 16.67 30.97
N ARG A 337 16.64 15.58 31.36
CA ARG A 337 15.21 15.34 31.13
C ARG A 337 14.32 16.56 31.40
N ASP A 338 14.44 17.15 32.58
CA ASP A 338 13.58 18.26 33.01
C ASP A 338 13.83 19.56 32.23
N ARG A 339 14.98 19.61 31.54
CA ARG A 339 15.43 20.73 30.70
C ARG A 339 15.16 20.51 29.22
N ILE A 340 14.60 19.37 28.84
CA ILE A 340 14.16 19.13 27.47
C ILE A 340 12.71 19.57 27.31
N LYS A 341 12.48 20.35 26.26
CA LYS A 341 11.17 20.83 25.83
C LYS A 341 10.96 20.46 24.37
N PHE A 342 9.70 20.43 23.97
CA PHE A 342 9.29 20.24 22.59
C PHE A 342 8.41 21.40 22.18
N GLY A 343 8.52 21.81 20.92
CA GLY A 343 7.69 22.85 20.31
C GLY A 343 8.08 23.10 18.86
N GLN A 344 7.15 23.59 18.05
CA GLN A 344 7.36 23.90 16.65
C GLN A 344 8.08 25.25 16.50
N VAL A 345 9.39 25.27 16.74
CA VAL A 345 10.23 26.48 16.68
C VAL A 345 10.53 26.89 15.23
N TYR A 346 10.69 25.90 14.35
CA TYR A 346 10.94 26.07 12.93
C TYR A 346 9.80 25.52 12.06
N PRO A 347 9.58 26.07 10.85
CA PRO A 347 8.66 25.48 9.89
C PRO A 347 9.08 24.06 9.50
N GLY A 348 8.11 23.16 9.41
CA GLY A 348 8.35 21.75 9.11
C GLY A 348 7.19 20.81 9.46
N GLY A 349 6.22 21.27 10.27
CA GLY A 349 5.05 20.49 10.69
C GLY A 349 5.46 19.37 11.63
N GLY A 350 5.79 19.68 12.88
CA GLY A 350 6.25 18.70 13.87
C GLY A 350 7.16 19.31 14.91
N ALA A 351 7.12 18.81 16.14
CA ALA A 351 7.83 19.44 17.25
C ALA A 351 9.36 19.29 17.15
N ASP A 352 10.07 20.38 17.44
CA ASP A 352 11.52 20.43 17.56
C ASP A 352 11.98 20.01 18.98
N TYR A 353 13.17 19.43 19.07
CA TYR A 353 13.77 19.07 20.36
C TYR A 353 14.60 20.24 20.89
N VAL A 354 14.28 20.70 22.09
CA VAL A 354 14.87 21.90 22.69
C VAL A 354 15.52 21.59 24.02
N TRP A 355 16.79 21.97 24.17
CA TRP A 355 17.51 21.89 25.44
C TRP A 355 17.69 23.27 26.09
N ILE A 356 17.23 23.39 27.34
CA ILE A 356 17.47 24.57 28.18
C ILE A 356 18.84 24.46 28.84
N GLN A 357 19.84 25.01 28.16
CA GLN A 357 21.23 25.02 28.60
C GLN A 357 21.49 26.16 29.59
N SER A 358 21.96 25.82 30.79
CA SER A 358 22.42 26.81 31.79
C SER A 358 23.95 26.81 31.85
N ILE A 359 24.57 27.96 31.60
CA ILE A 359 26.01 28.17 31.69
C ILE A 359 26.30 29.06 32.90
N GLN A 360 27.14 28.60 33.82
CA GLN A 360 27.53 29.39 34.98
C GLN A 360 28.42 30.56 34.55
N ASN A 361 28.11 31.76 35.04
CA ASN A 361 28.89 32.97 34.83
C ASN A 361 29.06 33.70 36.18
N ALA A 362 30.23 33.55 36.79
CA ALA A 362 30.51 34.01 38.15
C ALA A 362 29.48 33.48 39.18
N LYS A 363 28.66 34.38 39.77
CA LYS A 363 27.63 34.04 40.77
C LYS A 363 26.23 33.83 40.16
N THR A 364 26.09 33.94 38.84
CA THR A 364 24.81 33.80 38.14
C THR A 364 24.90 32.69 37.09
N TYR A 365 23.75 32.35 36.50
CA TYR A 365 23.63 31.42 35.40
C TYR A 365 22.98 32.13 34.21
N ASN A 366 23.58 31.99 33.03
CA ASN A 366 23.00 32.40 31.77
C ASN A 366 22.25 31.21 31.17
N HIS A 367 20.98 31.41 30.78
CA HIS A 367 20.13 30.35 30.24
C HIS A 367 19.91 30.56 28.74
N TYR A 368 20.10 29.51 27.96
CA TYR A 368 19.96 29.50 26.51
C TYR A 368 18.99 28.41 26.09
N THR A 369 18.26 28.66 25.01
CA THR A 369 17.59 27.60 24.25
C THR A 369 18.51 27.14 23.13
N ASN A 370 18.84 25.86 23.14
CA ASN A 370 19.62 25.17 22.12
C ASN A 370 18.69 24.19 21.40
N VAL A 371 18.54 24.32 20.08
CA VAL A 371 17.44 23.69 19.35
C VAL A 371 17.96 22.68 18.32
N TRP A 372 17.26 21.57 18.20
CA TRP A 372 17.40 20.60 17.12
C TRP A 372 16.11 20.63 16.30
N LYS A 373 16.21 21.19 15.10
CA LYS A 373 15.10 21.26 14.16
C LYS A 373 14.72 19.85 13.73
N ASN A 374 13.44 19.53 13.81
CA ASN A 374 12.87 18.30 13.28
C ASN A 374 12.83 18.38 11.75
N THR A 375 13.39 17.36 11.11
CA THR A 375 13.43 17.17 9.65
C THR A 375 12.87 15.80 9.26
N GLY A 376 12.28 15.09 10.23
CA GLY A 376 11.64 13.81 10.03
C GLY A 376 10.40 13.91 9.15
N LYS A 377 9.98 12.76 8.63
CA LYS A 377 8.83 12.64 7.71
C LYS A 377 8.17 11.28 7.89
N GLY A 378 6.94 11.13 7.42
CA GLY A 378 6.21 9.88 7.43
C GLY A 378 5.30 9.76 8.65
N GLY A 379 4.39 8.79 8.58
CA GLY A 379 3.47 8.48 9.67
C GLY A 379 2.33 9.48 9.83
N THR A 380 2.14 10.42 8.90
CA THR A 380 1.14 11.51 9.01
C THR A 380 -0.15 11.22 8.26
N THR A 381 -0.12 10.29 7.30
CA THR A 381 -1.27 9.96 6.45
C THR A 381 -1.45 8.45 6.34
N LEU A 382 -2.71 8.01 6.30
CA LEU A 382 -3.07 6.62 6.06
C LEU A 382 -3.68 6.45 4.67
N LYS A 383 -3.58 5.24 4.11
CA LYS A 383 -4.09 4.94 2.76
C LYS A 383 -5.56 5.31 2.60
N ALA A 384 -6.38 4.97 3.58
CA ALA A 384 -7.82 5.25 3.57
C ALA A 384 -8.19 6.74 3.68
N ASP A 385 -7.24 7.62 4.05
CA ASP A 385 -7.54 9.05 4.15
C ASP A 385 -7.83 9.69 2.78
N GLY A 386 -7.46 8.99 1.70
CA GLY A 386 -7.70 9.41 0.32
C GLY A 386 -9.01 8.94 -0.27
N ASP A 387 -9.85 8.22 0.46
CA ASP A 387 -11.05 7.60 -0.12
C ASP A 387 -12.21 8.58 -0.30
N PHE A 388 -12.69 8.66 -1.53
CA PHE A 388 -13.92 9.33 -1.95
C PHE A 388 -14.81 8.32 -2.68
N TYR A 389 -16.12 8.53 -2.62
CA TYR A 389 -17.11 7.70 -3.29
C TYR A 389 -18.11 8.60 -3.99
N CYS A 390 -18.36 8.31 -5.25
CA CYS A 390 -19.21 9.13 -6.10
C CYS A 390 -19.37 8.46 -7.46
N ASP A 391 -20.52 8.58 -8.11
CA ASP A 391 -20.73 8.11 -9.47
C ASP A 391 -19.98 8.98 -10.51
N TRP A 392 -18.74 8.63 -10.81
CA TRP A 392 -17.91 9.36 -11.76
C TRP A 392 -18.28 9.06 -13.21
N ARG A 393 -18.72 7.82 -13.46
CA ARG A 393 -19.01 7.31 -14.80
C ARG A 393 -20.46 7.49 -15.22
N GLY A 394 -21.36 7.82 -14.29
CA GLY A 394 -22.80 7.97 -14.55
C GLY A 394 -23.51 6.63 -14.66
N THR A 395 -23.08 5.64 -13.87
CA THR A 395 -23.60 4.26 -13.88
C THR A 395 -24.82 4.07 -12.96
N GLY A 396 -25.18 5.08 -12.17
CA GLY A 396 -26.16 5.00 -11.08
C GLY A 396 -25.60 4.42 -9.79
N ALA A 397 -24.32 4.04 -9.76
CA ALA A 397 -23.64 3.50 -8.60
C ALA A 397 -22.34 4.26 -8.34
N ASP A 398 -22.02 4.45 -7.07
CA ASP A 398 -20.82 5.18 -6.69
C ASP A 398 -19.57 4.39 -7.09
N ASP A 399 -18.67 5.10 -7.77
CA ASP A 399 -17.30 4.67 -8.01
C ASP A 399 -16.43 4.99 -6.78
N TYR A 400 -15.33 4.26 -6.66
CA TYR A 400 -14.32 4.55 -5.66
C TYR A 400 -13.24 5.43 -6.28
N ILE A 401 -12.96 6.58 -5.67
CA ILE A 401 -11.92 7.51 -6.12
C ILE A 401 -10.92 7.70 -5.00
N TRP A 402 -9.65 7.41 -5.28
CA TRP A 402 -8.56 7.66 -4.34
C TRP A 402 -7.86 8.97 -4.67
N VAL A 403 -7.82 9.90 -3.70
CA VAL A 403 -7.24 11.23 -3.85
C VAL A 403 -5.99 11.37 -2.96
N SER A 404 -4.86 11.76 -3.54
CA SER A 404 -3.62 12.03 -2.79
C SER A 404 -3.73 13.26 -1.90
N PRO A 405 -2.83 13.47 -0.91
CA PRO A 405 -2.82 14.70 -0.10
C PRO A 405 -2.67 15.97 -0.95
N THR A 406 -2.07 15.85 -2.14
CA THR A 406 -1.80 16.94 -3.09
C THR A 406 -2.83 17.08 -4.21
N GLY A 407 -3.92 16.29 -4.18
CA GLY A 407 -5.05 16.45 -5.11
C GLY A 407 -4.95 15.67 -6.42
N ARG A 408 -4.20 14.55 -6.45
CA ARG A 408 -4.19 13.58 -7.55
C ARG A 408 -5.25 12.51 -7.32
N GLY A 409 -6.22 12.37 -8.22
CA GLY A 409 -7.32 11.42 -8.16
C GLY A 409 -7.15 10.20 -9.08
N LEU A 410 -7.41 9.00 -8.54
CA LEU A 410 -7.44 7.73 -9.27
C LEU A 410 -8.84 7.11 -9.23
N LEU A 411 -9.31 6.60 -10.36
CA LEU A 411 -10.63 5.97 -10.46
C LEU A 411 -10.56 4.46 -10.24
N TYR A 412 -11.55 3.94 -9.53
CA TYR A 412 -11.85 2.53 -9.39
C TYR A 412 -13.34 2.37 -9.69
N GLY A 413 -13.66 1.91 -10.90
CA GLY A 413 -15.05 1.91 -11.39
C GLY A 413 -15.88 0.76 -10.83
N ASN A 414 -17.05 1.06 -10.26
CA ASN A 414 -17.99 0.07 -9.73
C ASN A 414 -18.74 -0.67 -10.84
N ILE A 415 -18.52 -1.98 -10.95
CA ILE A 415 -19.23 -2.84 -11.91
C ILE A 415 -20.17 -3.85 -11.24
N HIS A 416 -20.51 -3.61 -9.97
CA HIS A 416 -21.31 -4.51 -9.13
C HIS A 416 -20.73 -5.94 -9.00
N LYS A 417 -19.41 -6.10 -9.19
CA LYS A 417 -18.69 -7.38 -9.04
C LYS A 417 -17.59 -7.28 -7.97
N PRO A 418 -17.94 -7.06 -6.69
CA PRO A 418 -16.95 -6.92 -5.65
C PRO A 418 -16.09 -8.18 -5.50
N PRO A 419 -14.78 -8.05 -5.20
CA PRO A 419 -14.07 -6.81 -4.89
C PRO A 419 -13.39 -6.16 -6.12
N VAL A 420 -13.87 -6.46 -7.34
CA VAL A 420 -13.27 -6.02 -8.59
C VAL A 420 -13.80 -4.66 -9.01
N TRP A 421 -12.89 -3.76 -9.37
CA TRP A 421 -13.18 -2.43 -9.90
C TRP A 421 -12.68 -2.34 -11.34
N VAL A 422 -13.45 -1.72 -12.23
CA VAL A 422 -13.08 -1.54 -13.64
C VAL A 422 -13.53 -0.14 -14.12
N PRO A 423 -12.59 0.72 -14.56
CA PRO A 423 -11.13 0.50 -14.56
C PRO A 423 -10.55 0.53 -13.14
N GLU A 424 -9.36 -0.04 -12.94
CA GLU A 424 -8.67 -0.10 -11.63
C GLU A 424 -7.44 0.82 -11.63
N GLY A 425 -7.57 1.99 -11.03
CA GLY A 425 -6.47 2.91 -10.76
C GLY A 425 -5.99 3.86 -11.89
N PRO A 426 -6.68 4.11 -13.03
CA PRO A 426 -6.25 5.20 -13.92
C PRO A 426 -6.37 6.56 -13.21
N GLU A 427 -5.41 7.44 -13.49
CA GLU A 427 -5.45 8.82 -13.03
C GLU A 427 -6.52 9.60 -13.81
N ILE A 428 -7.47 10.18 -13.09
CA ILE A 428 -8.59 10.93 -13.67
C ILE A 428 -8.45 12.44 -13.48
N PHE A 429 -7.67 12.89 -12.49
CA PHE A 429 -7.32 14.29 -12.34
C PHE A 429 -6.08 14.50 -11.47
N ASN A 430 -5.45 15.66 -11.64
CA ASN A 430 -4.45 16.17 -10.72
C ASN A 430 -4.50 17.70 -10.72
N ILE A 431 -5.21 18.26 -9.73
CA ILE A 431 -5.50 19.71 -9.70
C ILE A 431 -4.57 20.49 -8.76
N GLY A 432 -3.61 19.83 -8.11
CA GLY A 432 -2.62 20.48 -7.25
C GLY A 432 -3.23 21.22 -6.05
N ARG A 433 -4.32 20.70 -5.49
CA ARG A 433 -5.02 21.25 -4.33
C ARG A 433 -4.94 20.29 -3.14
N GLU A 434 -4.96 20.83 -1.93
CA GLU A 434 -5.04 20.01 -0.71
C GLU A 434 -6.31 19.16 -0.75
N ARG A 435 -6.21 17.88 -0.40
CA ARG A 435 -7.35 16.95 -0.40
C ARG A 435 -8.62 17.48 0.28
N LYS A 436 -8.49 18.17 1.42
CA LYS A 436 -9.63 18.72 2.18
C LYS A 436 -10.42 19.80 1.44
N SER A 437 -9.81 20.43 0.43
CA SER A 437 -10.48 21.40 -0.43
C SER A 437 -11.32 20.76 -1.54
N ILE A 438 -11.15 19.47 -1.79
CA ILE A 438 -11.75 18.76 -2.91
C ILE A 438 -13.04 18.09 -2.48
N HIS A 439 -14.11 18.35 -3.23
CA HIS A 439 -15.38 17.61 -3.14
C HIS A 439 -15.73 17.05 -4.50
N LEU A 440 -16.34 15.86 -4.51
CA LEU A 440 -16.84 15.20 -5.71
C LEU A 440 -18.36 15.13 -5.61
N ALA A 441 -19.06 15.88 -6.46
CA ALA A 441 -20.52 15.96 -6.48
C ALA A 441 -21.01 16.55 -7.80
N ASP A 442 -22.15 16.10 -8.29
CA ASP A 442 -22.75 16.53 -9.57
C ASP A 442 -23.16 18.02 -9.53
N PHE A 443 -22.54 18.89 -10.33
CA PHE A 443 -22.88 20.30 -10.37
C PHE A 443 -23.98 20.63 -11.38
N ASP A 444 -24.04 19.95 -12.53
CA ASP A 444 -24.94 20.32 -13.62
C ASP A 444 -26.18 19.43 -13.78
N GLY A 445 -26.25 18.35 -13.01
CA GLY A 445 -27.37 17.42 -12.90
C GLY A 445 -27.37 16.36 -14.00
N ASP A 446 -26.20 16.02 -14.55
CA ASP A 446 -26.06 15.03 -15.62
C ASP A 446 -25.92 13.58 -15.11
N GLY A 447 -25.96 13.39 -13.78
CA GLY A 447 -25.82 12.12 -13.10
C GLY A 447 -24.37 11.70 -12.83
N LYS A 448 -23.37 12.51 -13.22
CA LYS A 448 -21.96 12.28 -12.93
C LYS A 448 -21.47 13.30 -11.92
N CYS A 449 -20.58 12.91 -11.03
CA CYS A 449 -19.97 13.90 -10.18
C CYS A 449 -18.95 14.74 -10.91
N ASP A 450 -18.89 16.00 -10.47
CA ASP A 450 -17.89 16.97 -10.85
C ASP A 450 -16.89 17.22 -9.74
N ILE A 451 -15.76 17.87 -10.08
CA ILE A 451 -14.77 18.26 -9.09
C ILE A 451 -15.06 19.69 -8.62
N TRP A 452 -15.13 19.87 -7.32
CA TRP A 452 -15.17 21.18 -6.66
C TRP A 452 -13.90 21.38 -5.85
N ALA A 453 -13.17 22.47 -6.11
CA ALA A 453 -12.05 22.89 -5.26
C ALA A 453 -12.43 24.19 -4.53
N VAL A 454 -12.49 24.10 -3.20
CA VAL A 454 -13.01 25.17 -2.34
C VAL A 454 -11.87 25.91 -1.65
N ASN A 455 -11.89 27.24 -1.76
CA ASN A 455 -10.99 28.08 -0.98
C ASN A 455 -11.39 28.09 0.50
N ARG A 456 -10.45 27.71 1.39
CA ARG A 456 -10.66 27.61 2.84
C ARG A 456 -11.28 28.85 3.48
N GLU A 457 -10.77 30.03 3.10
CA GLU A 457 -11.09 31.30 3.79
C GLU A 457 -12.42 31.89 3.34
N THR A 458 -12.72 31.76 2.06
CA THR A 458 -13.86 32.45 1.45
C THR A 458 -15.02 31.52 1.16
N GLY A 459 -14.76 30.22 1.01
CA GLY A 459 -15.70 29.24 0.47
C GLY A 459 -15.88 29.36 -1.05
N ALA A 460 -15.13 30.21 -1.75
CA ALA A 460 -15.23 30.31 -3.20
C ALA A 460 -14.87 28.96 -3.85
N ALA A 461 -15.71 28.47 -4.75
CA ALA A 461 -15.54 27.16 -5.36
C ALA A 461 -15.22 27.24 -6.85
N GLU A 462 -14.07 26.68 -7.21
CA GLU A 462 -13.66 26.35 -8.56
C GLU A 462 -14.27 25.00 -8.97
N VAL A 463 -14.82 24.88 -10.18
CA VAL A 463 -15.45 23.63 -10.64
C VAL A 463 -14.85 23.13 -11.96
N TRP A 464 -14.69 21.82 -12.07
CA TRP A 464 -14.40 21.09 -13.30
C TRP A 464 -15.54 20.14 -13.62
N ILE A 465 -16.19 20.35 -14.76
CA ILE A 465 -17.28 19.49 -15.22
C ILE A 465 -16.72 18.21 -15.82
N ASN A 466 -17.20 17.09 -15.34
CA ASN A 466 -16.85 15.75 -15.72
C ASN A 466 -17.72 15.29 -16.90
N ASN A 467 -17.15 15.35 -18.09
CA ASN A 467 -17.77 14.85 -19.32
C ASN A 467 -17.29 13.42 -19.60
N TRP A 468 -17.00 12.62 -18.56
CA TRP A 468 -16.52 11.25 -18.74
C TRP A 468 -17.51 10.44 -19.55
N ASN A 469 -16.98 9.70 -20.51
CA ASN A 469 -17.60 8.53 -21.06
C ASN A 469 -16.49 7.49 -21.28
N ASP A 470 -16.86 6.23 -21.41
CA ASP A 470 -15.86 5.15 -21.51
C ASP A 470 -15.02 5.21 -22.81
N ASP A 471 -15.43 6.03 -23.77
CA ASP A 471 -14.74 6.26 -25.04
C ASP A 471 -13.70 7.40 -24.99
N ILE A 472 -13.78 8.31 -24.01
CA ILE A 472 -12.89 9.47 -23.89
C ILE A 472 -11.63 9.10 -23.10
N LYS A 473 -10.48 9.07 -23.78
CA LYS A 473 -9.18 8.73 -23.18
C LYS A 473 -8.46 9.87 -22.43
N GLY A 474 -9.04 11.06 -22.39
CA GLY A 474 -8.50 12.25 -21.71
C GLY A 474 -9.24 13.53 -22.10
N GLY A 475 -9.04 14.61 -21.31
CA GLY A 475 -9.68 15.90 -21.60
C GLY A 475 -11.19 15.96 -21.32
N PHE A 476 -11.73 15.00 -20.56
CA PHE A 476 -13.13 14.98 -20.12
C PHE A 476 -13.46 16.05 -19.05
N LEU A 477 -12.46 16.66 -18.42
CA LEU A 477 -12.65 17.73 -17.44
C LEU A 477 -12.68 19.12 -18.08
N THR A 478 -13.81 19.79 -17.96
CA THR A 478 -13.97 21.18 -18.41
C THR A 478 -13.90 22.14 -17.23
N TYR A 479 -12.81 22.89 -17.11
CA TYR A 479 -12.68 23.92 -16.07
C TYR A 479 -13.65 25.09 -16.29
N LYS A 480 -14.43 25.43 -15.27
CA LYS A 480 -15.42 26.53 -15.29
C LYS A 480 -14.98 27.78 -14.52
N GLY A 481 -13.83 27.74 -13.85
CA GLY A 481 -13.43 28.83 -12.96
C GLY A 481 -14.21 28.82 -11.64
N VAL A 482 -14.16 29.96 -10.94
CA VAL A 482 -14.95 30.18 -9.72
C VAL A 482 -16.42 30.39 -10.11
N ILE A 483 -17.30 29.49 -9.69
CA ILE A 483 -18.73 29.49 -10.08
C ILE A 483 -19.68 29.77 -8.92
N SER A 484 -19.17 29.87 -7.69
CA SER A 484 -19.97 30.06 -6.48
C SER A 484 -20.61 31.46 -6.37
N GLY A 485 -20.30 32.40 -7.27
CA GLY A 485 -20.83 33.75 -7.27
C GLY A 485 -20.64 34.46 -5.92
N ASN A 486 -21.74 34.87 -5.30
CA ASN A 486 -21.75 35.56 -4.00
C ASN A 486 -21.85 34.62 -2.78
N VAL A 487 -21.84 33.29 -2.98
CA VAL A 487 -21.83 32.33 -1.87
C VAL A 487 -20.57 32.53 -1.03
N LYS A 488 -20.73 32.48 0.29
CA LYS A 488 -19.62 32.58 1.24
C LYS A 488 -19.79 31.53 2.32
N CYS A 489 -18.73 30.77 2.54
CA CYS A 489 -18.59 29.89 3.69
C CYS A 489 -17.22 30.10 4.31
N THR A 490 -17.18 30.79 5.44
CA THR A 490 -15.94 31.14 6.15
C THR A 490 -15.62 30.13 7.26
N GLU A 491 -16.33 29.00 7.30
CA GLU A 491 -16.16 27.96 8.33
C GLU A 491 -14.90 27.09 8.09
N GLY A 492 -14.30 27.18 6.89
CA GLY A 492 -13.05 26.52 6.52
C GLY A 492 -13.00 25.03 6.85
N TRP A 493 -11.82 24.56 7.24
CA TRP A 493 -11.60 23.23 7.82
C TRP A 493 -10.59 23.32 8.96
N GLY A 494 -10.69 22.40 9.92
CA GLY A 494 -9.69 22.23 10.98
C GLY A 494 -8.75 21.07 10.71
N VAL A 495 -8.04 20.61 11.75
CA VAL A 495 -6.97 19.61 11.64
C VAL A 495 -7.50 18.19 11.47
N GLY A 496 -8.66 17.87 12.07
CA GLY A 496 -9.29 16.56 11.93
C GLY A 496 -9.64 16.22 10.47
N LEU A 497 -9.56 14.93 10.11
CA LEU A 497 -9.75 14.45 8.73
C LEU A 497 -11.08 14.92 8.10
N TYR A 498 -12.17 14.85 8.88
CA TYR A 498 -13.52 15.18 8.41
C TYR A 498 -14.06 16.52 8.92
N ASP A 499 -13.22 17.30 9.60
CA ASP A 499 -13.55 18.62 10.13
C ASP A 499 -13.58 19.68 9.00
N ILE A 500 -14.60 19.58 8.14
CA ILE A 500 -14.74 20.38 6.92
C ILE A 500 -16.08 21.12 6.98
N GLY A 501 -16.06 22.43 6.78
CA GLY A 501 -17.24 23.29 6.82
C GLY A 501 -18.11 23.19 5.58
N VAL A 502 -17.51 23.18 4.38
CA VAL A 502 -18.27 23.09 3.13
C VAL A 502 -18.67 21.64 2.85
N ARG A 503 -19.91 21.43 2.42
CA ARG A 503 -20.45 20.13 1.96
C ARG A 503 -21.20 20.35 0.66
N MET A 504 -21.13 19.37 -0.23
CA MET A 504 -21.89 19.34 -1.49
C MET A 504 -22.85 18.16 -1.44
N ALA A 505 -24.13 18.41 -1.59
CA ALA A 505 -25.16 17.37 -1.58
C ALA A 505 -26.48 17.89 -2.14
N ASP A 506 -27.25 17.05 -2.83
CA ASP A 506 -28.56 17.41 -3.40
C ASP A 506 -29.64 17.50 -2.32
N LEU A 507 -29.99 18.73 -1.91
CA LEU A 507 -30.90 19.00 -0.79
C LEU A 507 -32.37 19.03 -1.22
N ASP A 508 -32.65 19.40 -2.47
CA ASP A 508 -34.01 19.53 -3.02
C ASP A 508 -34.44 18.38 -3.95
N GLY A 509 -33.52 17.51 -4.34
CA GLY A 509 -33.75 16.31 -5.14
C GLY A 509 -33.80 16.59 -6.64
N ASP A 510 -33.22 17.70 -7.12
CA ASP A 510 -33.22 18.09 -8.52
C ASP A 510 -32.07 17.48 -9.35
N GLY A 511 -31.24 16.65 -8.73
CA GLY A 511 -30.08 15.99 -9.31
C GLY A 511 -28.79 16.80 -9.19
N ARG A 512 -28.85 18.06 -8.74
CA ARG A 512 -27.67 18.92 -8.58
C ARG A 512 -27.24 19.00 -7.13
N ALA A 513 -25.95 18.88 -6.90
CA ALA A 513 -25.37 19.12 -5.60
C ALA A 513 -25.52 20.60 -5.20
N ASP A 514 -26.14 20.80 -4.06
CA ASP A 514 -26.31 22.11 -3.43
C ASP A 514 -25.11 22.44 -2.53
N TYR A 515 -24.90 23.73 -2.35
CA TYR A 515 -23.79 24.23 -1.55
C TYR A 515 -24.23 24.40 -0.09
N LEU A 516 -23.60 23.66 0.81
CA LEU A 516 -23.91 23.69 2.24
C LEU A 516 -22.70 24.19 3.04
N CYS A 517 -22.94 25.10 3.97
CA CYS A 517 -21.94 25.63 4.90
C CYS A 517 -22.31 25.23 6.33
N MET A 518 -21.46 24.40 6.94
CA MET A 518 -21.68 23.78 8.24
C MET A 518 -20.73 24.34 9.31
N GLU A 519 -21.32 24.86 10.37
CA GLU A 519 -20.62 25.29 11.58
C GLU A 519 -20.08 24.08 12.36
N PRO A 520 -19.09 24.26 13.25
CA PRO A 520 -18.53 23.19 14.08
C PRO A 520 -19.55 22.34 14.86
N ASN A 521 -20.70 22.92 15.24
CA ASN A 521 -21.77 22.25 15.98
C ASN A 521 -22.82 21.54 15.10
N GLY A 522 -22.60 21.47 13.78
CA GLY A 522 -23.50 20.86 12.81
C GLY A 522 -24.72 21.72 12.40
N ARG A 523 -24.81 22.99 12.81
CA ARG A 523 -25.75 23.95 12.19
C ARG A 523 -25.31 24.18 10.75
N THR A 524 -26.26 24.17 9.82
CA THR A 524 -25.98 24.29 8.39
C THR A 524 -26.86 25.36 7.75
N VAL A 525 -26.22 26.25 7.01
CA VAL A 525 -26.88 27.13 6.04
C VAL A 525 -26.63 26.60 4.62
N GLY A 526 -27.57 26.80 3.69
CA GLY A 526 -27.50 26.19 2.37
C GLY A 526 -27.92 27.13 1.24
N TRP A 527 -27.44 26.83 0.03
CA TRP A 527 -27.83 27.48 -1.20
C TRP A 527 -28.14 26.44 -2.27
N LEU A 528 -29.31 26.57 -2.89
CA LEU A 528 -29.68 25.70 -3.99
C LEU A 528 -28.87 26.06 -5.25
N ASN A 529 -28.28 25.07 -5.89
CA ASN A 529 -27.49 25.22 -7.10
C ASN A 529 -28.41 25.32 -8.32
N LYS A 530 -28.55 26.54 -8.87
CA LYS A 530 -29.31 26.79 -10.10
C LYS A 530 -28.38 27.13 -11.28
N GLY A 531 -27.14 26.63 -11.22
CA GLY A 531 -26.10 26.77 -12.24
C GLY A 531 -25.04 27.83 -11.92
N VAL A 532 -24.20 28.11 -12.91
CA VAL A 532 -23.02 28.97 -12.77
C VAL A 532 -23.38 30.36 -12.24
N ASN A 533 -22.77 30.75 -11.11
CA ASN A 533 -23.01 32.01 -10.40
C ASN A 533 -24.48 32.24 -9.97
N ASN A 534 -25.29 31.19 -9.89
CA ASN A 534 -26.71 31.26 -9.58
C ASN A 534 -27.07 30.33 -8.41
N PHE A 535 -26.68 30.73 -7.20
CA PHE A 535 -26.93 29.99 -5.97
C PHE A 535 -28.01 30.69 -5.12
N GLN A 536 -29.11 30.00 -4.84
CA GLN A 536 -30.27 30.57 -4.14
C GLN A 536 -30.20 30.25 -2.64
N SER A 537 -29.93 31.27 -1.82
CA SER A 537 -29.86 31.11 -0.37
C SER A 537 -31.17 30.61 0.22
N GLN A 538 -31.07 29.57 1.04
CA GLN A 538 -32.18 29.00 1.81
C GLN A 538 -32.10 29.34 3.30
N GLY A 539 -31.15 30.20 3.68
CA GLY A 539 -30.84 30.48 5.08
C GLY A 539 -30.39 29.20 5.80
N GLN A 540 -30.88 29.00 7.03
CA GLN A 540 -30.56 27.84 7.85
C GLN A 540 -31.39 26.63 7.44
N VAL A 541 -30.79 25.70 6.70
CA VAL A 541 -31.43 24.45 6.27
C VAL A 541 -31.44 23.39 7.35
N LYS A 542 -30.45 23.41 8.28
CA LYS A 542 -30.38 22.46 9.41
C LYS A 542 -29.96 23.15 10.70
N ARG A 543 -30.75 22.97 11.76
CA ARG A 543 -30.37 23.37 13.12
C ARG A 543 -29.37 22.39 13.74
N THR A 544 -28.47 22.92 14.58
CA THR A 544 -27.53 22.13 15.38
C THR A 544 -28.23 21.04 16.19
N GLN A 545 -27.56 19.89 16.34
CA GLN A 545 -27.92 18.82 17.27
C GLN A 545 -26.92 18.72 18.44
N GLY A 546 -25.97 19.65 18.55
CA GLY A 546 -24.93 19.64 19.58
C GLY A 546 -23.82 18.62 19.37
N TYR A 547 -23.70 18.07 18.16
CA TYR A 547 -22.64 17.15 17.76
C TYR A 547 -21.61 17.85 16.87
N ASP A 548 -20.38 17.34 16.89
CA ASP A 548 -19.28 17.82 16.05
C ASP A 548 -19.54 17.54 14.55
N ARG A 549 -19.32 18.55 13.70
CA ARG A 549 -19.44 18.45 12.24
C ARG A 549 -18.58 17.35 11.60
N ALA A 550 -17.46 16.95 12.22
CA ALA A 550 -16.62 15.86 11.72
C ALA A 550 -17.35 14.49 11.72
N ASN A 551 -18.37 14.35 12.58
CA ASN A 551 -19.16 13.13 12.73
C ASN A 551 -20.48 13.17 11.93
N HIS A 552 -20.70 14.23 11.13
CA HIS A 552 -21.86 14.34 10.26
C HIS A 552 -21.55 13.88 8.83
N ARG A 553 -22.54 13.27 8.19
CA ARG A 553 -22.52 12.86 6.78
C ARG A 553 -23.84 13.25 6.12
N TRP A 554 -23.79 13.41 4.80
CA TRP A 554 -24.95 13.69 3.97
C TRP A 554 -25.03 12.56 2.95
N ALA A 555 -26.09 11.76 3.00
CA ALA A 555 -26.31 10.64 2.09
C ALA A 555 -27.81 10.32 2.03
N ASP A 556 -28.33 9.89 0.89
CA ASP A 556 -29.72 9.47 0.73
C ASP A 556 -29.91 8.07 1.34
N VAL A 557 -30.62 7.96 2.47
CA VAL A 557 -30.76 6.69 3.20
C VAL A 557 -32.01 5.93 2.77
N ASP A 558 -33.07 6.65 2.40
CA ASP A 558 -34.37 6.07 2.07
C ASP A 558 -34.65 5.99 0.56
N GLY A 559 -33.76 6.50 -0.30
CA GLY A 559 -33.80 6.38 -1.76
C GLY A 559 -34.71 7.39 -2.44
N ASP A 560 -35.12 8.46 -1.75
CA ASP A 560 -36.06 9.46 -2.27
C ASP A 560 -35.41 10.56 -3.14
N ARG A 561 -34.10 10.42 -3.41
CA ARG A 561 -33.19 11.32 -4.12
C ARG A 561 -32.87 12.62 -3.41
N ARG A 562 -33.38 12.84 -2.19
CA ARG A 562 -32.97 13.97 -1.37
C ARG A 562 -31.98 13.49 -0.35
N VAL A 563 -30.95 14.30 -0.12
CA VAL A 563 -29.94 13.91 0.84
C VAL A 563 -30.47 13.96 2.27
N ASP A 564 -30.18 12.92 3.05
CA ASP A 564 -30.48 12.87 4.48
C ASP A 564 -29.32 13.37 5.33
N PHE A 565 -29.62 13.74 6.58
CA PHE A 565 -28.61 14.19 7.53
C PHE A 565 -28.28 13.08 8.52
N LEU A 566 -27.02 12.68 8.58
CA LEU A 566 -26.54 11.57 9.40
C LEU A 566 -25.64 12.09 10.53
N TRP A 567 -25.75 11.49 11.71
CA TRP A 567 -24.73 11.58 12.76
C TRP A 567 -24.18 10.20 13.06
N VAL A 568 -22.87 10.03 12.89
CA VAL A 568 -22.16 8.77 13.07
C VAL A 568 -21.47 8.78 14.43
N ASP A 569 -21.80 7.84 15.30
CA ASP A 569 -21.14 7.71 16.60
C ASP A 569 -19.64 7.47 16.42
N LYS A 570 -18.82 8.34 17.01
CA LYS A 570 -17.36 8.32 16.86
C LYS A 570 -16.75 6.98 17.30
N PHE A 571 -17.30 6.31 18.31
CA PHE A 571 -16.72 5.10 18.93
C PHE A 571 -17.16 3.82 18.25
N ASN A 572 -18.46 3.69 17.99
CA ASN A 572 -19.04 2.43 17.55
C ASN A 572 -19.66 2.47 16.16
N GLY A 573 -19.73 3.66 15.55
CA GLY A 573 -20.23 3.87 14.21
C GLY A 573 -21.74 3.77 14.04
N ASN A 574 -22.52 3.53 15.11
CA ASN A 574 -23.96 3.55 15.03
C ASN A 574 -24.42 4.94 14.54
N THR A 575 -25.38 4.96 13.62
CA THR A 575 -25.73 6.20 12.92
C THR A 575 -27.18 6.58 13.17
N LEU A 576 -27.40 7.80 13.68
CA LEU A 576 -28.72 8.43 13.71
C LEU A 576 -28.99 9.11 12.38
N VAL A 577 -30.23 9.02 11.91
CA VAL A 577 -30.65 9.52 10.60
C VAL A 577 -31.83 10.47 10.76
N TRP A 578 -31.73 11.65 10.15
CA TRP A 578 -32.84 12.58 9.98
C TRP A 578 -33.24 12.59 8.51
N ILE A 579 -34.45 12.13 8.22
CA ILE A 579 -34.97 12.09 6.86
C ILE A 579 -35.36 13.48 6.39
N ASN A 580 -34.93 13.83 5.18
CA ASN A 580 -35.27 15.07 4.51
C ASN A 580 -36.70 15.02 3.96
N LYS A 581 -37.59 15.86 4.50
CA LYS A 581 -38.98 15.98 4.01
C LYS A 581 -39.20 17.22 3.13
N GLY A 582 -38.13 17.82 2.63
CA GLY A 582 -38.15 18.97 1.73
C GLY A 582 -38.32 20.33 2.42
N PRO A 583 -38.56 21.40 1.64
CA PRO A 583 -38.56 22.80 2.07
C PRO A 583 -39.86 23.18 2.82
N HIS A 584 -40.17 22.45 3.88
CA HIS A 584 -41.23 22.77 4.82
C HIS A 584 -40.62 23.44 6.05
N PRO A 585 -40.79 24.76 6.24
CA PRO A 585 -40.19 25.45 7.37
C PRO A 585 -40.66 24.87 8.70
N THR A 586 -39.72 24.53 9.56
CA THR A 586 -39.95 24.08 10.93
C THR A 586 -39.29 25.06 11.91
N ALA A 587 -39.56 24.93 13.21
CA ALA A 587 -39.00 25.83 14.22
C ALA A 587 -37.46 25.76 14.24
N GLY A 588 -36.82 26.68 13.50
CA GLY A 588 -35.37 26.81 13.37
C GLY A 588 -34.75 26.15 12.14
N SER A 589 -35.49 25.72 11.12
CA SER A 589 -34.90 25.27 9.85
C SER A 589 -35.85 25.56 8.69
N SER A 590 -35.34 25.97 7.53
CA SER A 590 -36.14 26.14 6.31
C SER A 590 -36.59 24.79 5.71
N TRP A 591 -35.92 23.70 6.08
CA TRP A 591 -36.27 22.33 5.74
C TRP A 591 -36.90 21.58 6.91
N LYS A 592 -37.74 20.61 6.58
CA LYS A 592 -38.31 19.66 7.56
C LYS A 592 -37.43 18.42 7.63
N TRP A 593 -37.03 18.09 8.85
CA TRP A 593 -36.18 16.94 9.16
C TRP A 593 -36.90 16.04 10.16
N GLU A 594 -37.09 14.77 9.81
CA GLU A 594 -37.71 13.78 10.69
C GLU A 594 -36.64 12.86 11.26
N LEU A 595 -36.36 12.99 12.55
CA LEU A 595 -35.47 12.05 13.24
C LEU A 595 -36.17 10.70 13.33
N LEU A 596 -35.51 9.68 12.81
CA LEU A 596 -35.96 8.32 12.97
C LEU A 596 -35.66 7.81 14.40
N ASP A 597 -36.52 6.93 14.91
CA ASP A 597 -36.38 6.42 16.29
C ASP A 597 -35.20 5.45 16.39
N GLY A 598 -34.15 5.88 17.10
CA GLY A 598 -32.92 5.12 17.28
C GLY A 598 -31.97 5.11 16.06
N PRO A 599 -30.84 4.39 16.17
CA PRO A 599 -29.87 4.28 15.08
C PRO A 599 -30.40 3.43 13.92
N ARG A 600 -30.00 3.74 12.68
CA ARG A 600 -30.38 3.00 11.46
C ARG A 600 -29.27 2.18 10.84
N TYR A 601 -28.02 2.58 11.05
CA TYR A 601 -26.85 1.75 10.75
C TYR A 601 -26.28 1.20 12.04
N GLN A 602 -26.02 -0.11 12.05
CA GLN A 602 -25.29 -0.79 13.11
C GLN A 602 -23.81 -0.70 12.77
N GLY A 603 -23.11 0.28 13.32
CA GLY A 603 -21.72 0.54 12.97
C GLY A 603 -20.83 -0.69 13.14
N SER A 604 -19.99 -0.95 12.14
CA SER A 604 -19.05 -2.08 12.17
C SER A 604 -17.66 -1.70 12.71
N ASP A 605 -17.38 -0.41 12.81
CA ASP A 605 -16.15 0.17 13.33
C ASP A 605 -16.43 1.56 13.93
N ARG A 606 -15.40 2.25 14.45
CA ARG A 606 -15.44 3.66 14.83
C ARG A 606 -15.89 4.54 13.66
N GLY A 607 -16.65 5.60 13.95
CA GLY A 607 -17.35 6.39 12.93
C GLY A 607 -16.44 7.02 11.86
N ALA A 608 -15.20 7.35 12.21
CA ALA A 608 -14.21 7.88 11.26
C ALA A 608 -13.77 6.88 10.19
N ASN A 609 -14.11 5.60 10.30
CA ASN A 609 -13.79 4.57 9.31
C ASN A 609 -15.02 4.20 8.45
N LEU A 610 -16.16 4.87 8.67
CA LEU A 610 -17.42 4.58 7.98
C LEU A 610 -17.77 5.65 6.93
N PHE A 611 -18.16 5.17 5.76
CA PHE A 611 -18.66 5.92 4.62
C PHE A 611 -20.07 5.43 4.27
N PHE A 612 -20.82 6.28 3.57
CA PHE A 612 -22.23 6.03 3.22
C PHE A 612 -22.52 6.17 1.70
N PRO A 613 -21.77 5.47 0.82
CA PRO A 613 -21.96 5.52 -0.63
C PRO A 613 -23.11 4.66 -1.15
N ASN A 614 -23.61 4.92 -2.35
CA ASN A 614 -24.54 4.05 -3.09
C ASN A 614 -23.75 3.04 -3.95
N LEU A 615 -23.10 2.06 -3.31
CA LEU A 615 -22.30 1.04 -4.01
C LEU A 615 -23.17 -0.06 -4.66
N GLY A 616 -24.36 -0.29 -4.11
CA GLY A 616 -25.33 -1.26 -4.64
C GLY A 616 -26.12 -0.76 -5.85
N GLY A 617 -26.02 0.52 -6.20
CA GLY A 617 -26.74 1.11 -7.34
C GLY A 617 -28.25 1.29 -7.13
N LEU A 618 -28.73 1.23 -5.88
CA LEU A 618 -30.15 1.32 -5.53
C LEU A 618 -30.60 2.76 -5.20
N GLY A 619 -29.72 3.75 -5.36
CA GLY A 619 -29.96 5.13 -4.94
C GLY A 619 -29.93 5.32 -3.42
N ARG A 620 -29.52 4.30 -2.67
CA ARG A 620 -29.51 4.30 -1.21
C ARG A 620 -28.11 4.15 -0.68
N ALA A 621 -27.83 4.86 0.40
CA ALA A 621 -26.58 4.80 1.11
C ALA A 621 -26.36 3.42 1.72
N ASP A 622 -25.22 2.81 1.42
CA ASP A 622 -24.73 1.57 2.02
C ASP A 622 -23.76 1.89 3.15
N MET A 623 -23.69 1.06 4.19
CA MET A 623 -22.63 1.24 5.19
C MET A 623 -21.34 0.62 4.69
N HIS A 624 -20.34 1.46 4.45
CA HIS A 624 -19.04 1.05 3.93
C HIS A 624 -17.94 1.31 4.96
N ASN A 625 -17.28 0.25 5.42
CA ASN A 625 -16.23 0.31 6.44
C ASN A 625 -14.87 0.10 5.82
N VAL A 626 -13.99 1.10 5.96
CA VAL A 626 -12.64 1.10 5.40
C VAL A 626 -11.60 0.97 6.51
N ILE A 627 -10.73 -0.04 6.41
CA ILE A 627 -9.63 -0.25 7.35
C ILE A 627 -8.52 0.79 7.08
N PRO A 628 -8.20 1.69 8.02
CA PRO A 628 -7.39 2.87 7.74
C PRO A 628 -6.03 2.62 7.06
N ARG A 629 -5.25 1.69 7.61
CA ARG A 629 -3.88 1.40 7.12
C ARG A 629 -3.86 0.62 5.81
N THR A 630 -4.76 -0.36 5.65
CA THR A 630 -4.69 -1.30 4.52
C THR A 630 -5.53 -0.86 3.34
N ASN A 631 -6.48 0.03 3.58
CA ASN A 631 -7.52 0.43 2.63
C ASN A 631 -8.39 -0.72 2.09
N ILE A 632 -8.46 -1.80 2.86
CA ILE A 632 -9.41 -2.88 2.60
C ILE A 632 -10.74 -2.45 3.19
N ALA A 633 -11.82 -2.64 2.43
CA ALA A 633 -13.15 -2.26 2.89
C ALA A 633 -14.22 -3.31 2.69
N TYR A 634 -15.24 -3.19 3.53
CA TYR A 634 -16.40 -4.07 3.58
C TYR A 634 -17.68 -3.25 3.55
N THR A 635 -18.62 -3.65 2.70
CA THR A 635 -19.93 -3.00 2.56
C THR A 635 -21.03 -3.87 3.15
N TRP A 636 -21.97 -3.23 3.84
CA TRP A 636 -23.28 -3.77 4.18
C TRP A 636 -24.30 -3.01 3.35
N PHE A 637 -24.85 -3.70 2.35
CA PHE A 637 -25.79 -3.10 1.41
C PHE A 637 -27.11 -2.75 2.10
N ASN A 638 -27.67 -1.60 1.72
CA ASN A 638 -28.95 -1.12 2.19
C ASN A 638 -30.07 -1.61 1.25
N THR A 639 -30.74 -2.69 1.67
CA THR A 639 -31.94 -3.24 1.01
C THR A 639 -33.20 -2.98 1.85
N CYS A 640 -34.39 -3.06 1.25
CA CYS A 640 -35.63 -2.84 1.99
C CYS A 640 -35.88 -3.96 3.00
N PRO A 641 -36.46 -3.64 4.17
CA PRO A 641 -36.88 -4.67 5.12
C PRO A 641 -37.88 -5.63 4.48
N GLY A 642 -37.58 -6.94 4.51
CA GLY A 642 -38.45 -7.97 3.95
C GLY A 642 -38.38 -8.13 2.44
N SER A 643 -37.62 -7.28 1.71
CA SER A 643 -37.09 -7.71 0.43
C SER A 643 -36.11 -8.84 0.72
N ASP A 644 -36.15 -9.89 -0.07
CA ASP A 644 -35.09 -10.88 -0.06
C ASP A 644 -33.75 -10.12 -0.23
N SER A 645 -32.73 -10.53 0.53
CA SER A 645 -31.37 -9.94 0.50
C SER A 645 -30.63 -10.34 -0.78
N SER A 646 -31.38 -10.33 -1.85
CA SER A 646 -31.29 -11.07 -3.09
C SER A 646 -31.43 -10.06 -4.26
N ALA A 647 -31.22 -8.77 -3.97
CA ALA A 647 -30.65 -7.83 -4.94
C ALA A 647 -29.27 -8.31 -5.50
N VAL A 648 -28.81 -9.49 -5.06
CA VAL A 648 -27.70 -10.30 -5.57
C VAL A 648 -28.14 -11.72 -6.05
N ASP A 649 -29.44 -12.00 -6.13
CA ASP A 649 -30.12 -13.30 -6.42
C ASP A 649 -30.99 -13.25 -7.67
N ASP A 650 -30.73 -12.30 -8.57
CA ASP A 650 -30.50 -12.79 -9.91
C ASP A 650 -29.24 -13.66 -9.80
N GLY A 651 -29.43 -14.93 -9.42
CA GLY A 651 -28.39 -15.93 -9.53
C GLY A 651 -27.77 -15.74 -10.89
N ASP A 652 -26.47 -15.41 -10.88
CA ASP A 652 -25.68 -14.99 -12.04
C ASP A 652 -26.36 -15.37 -13.37
N PRO A 653 -26.85 -14.42 -14.19
CA PRO A 653 -27.46 -14.77 -15.48
C PRO A 653 -26.48 -15.53 -16.42
N SER A 654 -25.21 -15.69 -16.02
CA SER A 654 -24.21 -16.55 -16.64
C SER A 654 -23.98 -17.93 -15.97
N LYS A 655 -24.69 -18.25 -14.88
CA LYS A 655 -24.81 -19.62 -14.37
C LYS A 655 -25.90 -20.36 -15.16
N ASP A 656 -25.42 -21.22 -16.05
CA ASP A 656 -26.26 -22.17 -16.78
C ASP A 656 -27.08 -23.02 -15.78
N PRO A 657 -28.42 -23.01 -15.85
CA PRO A 657 -29.28 -23.87 -15.04
C PRO A 657 -29.10 -25.37 -15.32
N GLY A 658 -28.24 -25.74 -16.28
CA GLY A 658 -27.95 -27.12 -16.65
C GLY A 658 -29.10 -27.75 -17.42
N LEU A 659 -29.92 -26.94 -18.09
CA LEU A 659 -31.08 -27.40 -18.83
C LEU A 659 -30.64 -28.33 -19.98
N PRO A 660 -31.33 -29.46 -20.19
CA PRO A 660 -30.98 -30.39 -21.26
C PRO A 660 -31.05 -29.70 -22.62
N LEU A 661 -30.00 -29.89 -23.42
CA LEU A 661 -29.87 -29.34 -24.77
C LEU A 661 -31.09 -29.69 -25.62
N TYR A 662 -31.84 -28.68 -26.05
CA TYR A 662 -32.99 -28.82 -26.94
C TYR A 662 -32.68 -28.16 -28.28
N ASN A 663 -32.56 -28.98 -29.33
CA ASN A 663 -32.36 -28.52 -30.70
C ASN A 663 -33.69 -28.66 -31.46
N PRO A 664 -34.45 -27.58 -31.67
CA PRO A 664 -35.68 -27.65 -32.45
C PRO A 664 -35.35 -28.08 -33.91
N PRO A 665 -36.11 -29.02 -34.49
CA PRO A 665 -35.83 -29.50 -35.84
C PRO A 665 -36.01 -28.37 -36.86
N GLY A 666 -34.90 -27.91 -37.45
CA GLY A 666 -34.91 -27.06 -38.64
C GLY A 666 -34.61 -25.57 -38.47
N GLN A 667 -33.97 -25.12 -37.38
CA GLN A 667 -33.46 -23.73 -37.28
C GLN A 667 -32.00 -23.67 -36.77
N PRO A 668 -31.20 -22.68 -37.22
CA PRO A 668 -29.82 -22.48 -36.80
C PRO A 668 -29.71 -22.01 -35.33
N THR A 669 -28.64 -22.45 -34.67
CA THR A 669 -28.38 -22.30 -33.23
C THR A 669 -28.08 -20.85 -32.81
N PRO A 670 -28.75 -20.26 -31.78
CA PRO A 670 -28.40 -18.94 -31.22
C PRO A 670 -27.35 -19.00 -30.11
N THR A 671 -26.39 -18.07 -30.17
CA THR A 671 -25.31 -17.80 -29.20
C THR A 671 -25.70 -16.66 -28.24
N GLY A 672 -25.52 -16.81 -26.93
CA GLY A 672 -25.68 -15.72 -25.95
C GLY A 672 -24.53 -15.65 -24.95
N LYS A 673 -23.87 -14.50 -24.83
CA LYS A 673 -22.78 -14.18 -23.88
C LYS A 673 -23.09 -12.83 -23.18
N PRO A 674 -22.68 -12.61 -21.91
CA PRO A 674 -22.88 -11.35 -21.17
C PRO A 674 -22.11 -10.14 -21.75
N PRO A 675 -22.41 -8.90 -21.33
CA PRO A 675 -21.88 -7.67 -21.92
C PRO A 675 -20.39 -7.48 -21.66
N ILE A 676 -19.70 -6.91 -22.64
CA ILE A 676 -18.28 -7.10 -22.89
C ILE A 676 -17.54 -5.76 -22.72
N THR A 677 -16.67 -5.69 -21.72
CA THR A 677 -15.32 -5.08 -21.86
C THR A 677 -14.69 -5.69 -23.11
N PRO A 678 -13.79 -5.03 -23.88
CA PRO A 678 -13.21 -5.64 -25.07
C PRO A 678 -12.33 -6.83 -24.68
N THR A 679 -12.97 -7.97 -24.45
CA THR A 679 -12.43 -9.29 -24.70
C THR A 679 -12.66 -9.58 -26.18
N PRO A 680 -11.87 -10.46 -26.79
CA PRO A 680 -11.97 -10.80 -28.21
C PRO A 680 -13.29 -11.58 -28.44
N THR A 681 -14.40 -10.88 -28.65
CA THR A 681 -15.75 -11.46 -28.70
C THR A 681 -16.50 -11.20 -30.00
N GLY A 682 -15.82 -10.85 -31.10
CA GLY A 682 -16.40 -11.05 -32.44
C GLY A 682 -16.65 -12.53 -32.68
N ASN A 683 -17.82 -12.95 -33.18
CA ASN A 683 -18.03 -14.33 -33.64
C ASN A 683 -16.89 -14.74 -34.59
N GLY A 684 -16.46 -16.00 -34.57
CA GLY A 684 -15.34 -16.50 -35.39
C GLY A 684 -15.62 -16.56 -36.90
N GLY A 685 -16.41 -15.63 -37.41
CA GLY A 685 -16.51 -15.37 -38.83
C GLY A 685 -15.35 -14.52 -39.33
N ASP A 686 -15.28 -14.39 -40.66
CA ASP A 686 -14.17 -13.78 -41.39
C ASP A 686 -14.02 -12.24 -41.20
N GLU A 687 -14.63 -11.64 -40.19
CA GLU A 687 -14.63 -10.19 -39.97
C GLU A 687 -13.99 -9.80 -38.62
N PRO A 688 -13.17 -8.72 -38.56
CA PRO A 688 -12.62 -8.19 -37.31
C PRO A 688 -13.71 -7.84 -36.27
N PRO A 689 -13.38 -7.74 -34.97
CA PRO A 689 -14.34 -7.38 -33.95
C PRO A 689 -15.08 -6.08 -34.32
N LYS A 690 -16.39 -6.03 -34.08
CA LYS A 690 -17.21 -4.85 -34.38
C LYS A 690 -16.62 -3.61 -33.69
N GLY A 691 -16.38 -2.53 -34.44
CA GLY A 691 -15.74 -1.31 -33.95
C GLY A 691 -14.21 -1.29 -33.98
N TYR A 692 -13.56 -2.40 -34.39
CA TYR A 692 -12.10 -2.47 -34.48
C TYR A 692 -11.49 -1.38 -35.38
N TYR A 693 -12.04 -1.20 -36.59
CA TYR A 693 -11.62 -0.13 -37.51
C TYR A 693 -12.25 1.23 -37.18
N GLU A 694 -13.24 1.30 -36.30
CA GLU A 694 -13.81 2.57 -35.82
C GLU A 694 -12.89 3.18 -34.74
N HIS A 695 -12.32 2.33 -33.89
CA HIS A 695 -11.41 2.74 -32.80
C HIS A 695 -9.94 2.88 -33.25
N TRP A 696 -9.51 2.06 -34.21
CA TRP A 696 -8.21 2.17 -34.88
C TRP A 696 -8.40 2.35 -36.39
N PRO A 697 -8.79 3.57 -36.83
CA PRO A 697 -9.08 3.86 -38.23
C PRO A 697 -7.85 3.65 -39.10
N LEU A 698 -8.03 2.95 -40.22
CA LEU A 698 -6.96 2.68 -41.18
C LEU A 698 -6.67 3.87 -42.09
N ASP A 699 -7.57 4.87 -42.16
CA ASP A 699 -7.53 6.01 -43.06
C ASP A 699 -7.21 7.36 -42.36
N ASP A 700 -6.71 7.32 -41.12
CA ASP A 700 -6.29 8.51 -40.37
C ASP A 700 -4.95 9.06 -40.88
N LYS A 701 -5.02 10.02 -41.81
CA LYS A 701 -3.85 10.67 -42.41
C LYS A 701 -2.89 11.30 -41.41
N ALA A 702 -3.38 11.79 -40.27
CA ALA A 702 -2.52 12.44 -39.28
C ALA A 702 -1.68 11.41 -38.52
N ARG A 703 -2.29 10.29 -38.11
CA ARG A 703 -1.56 9.15 -37.51
C ARG A 703 -0.66 8.46 -38.52
N GLU A 704 -1.14 8.32 -39.75
CA GLU A 704 -0.40 7.77 -40.87
C GLU A 704 0.87 8.61 -41.15
N ASP A 705 0.77 9.93 -41.19
CA ASP A 705 1.95 10.80 -41.34
C ASP A 705 2.85 10.79 -40.09
N ALA A 706 2.31 10.59 -38.88
CA ALA A 706 3.10 10.49 -37.65
C ALA A 706 3.98 9.24 -37.62
N ILE A 707 3.48 8.10 -38.10
CA ILE A 707 4.23 6.83 -38.19
C ILE A 707 5.04 6.80 -39.48
N CYS A 708 4.35 6.83 -40.62
CA CYS A 708 4.93 6.56 -41.93
C CYS A 708 5.72 7.75 -42.49
N GLY A 709 5.44 8.98 -42.03
CA GLY A 709 6.13 10.19 -42.47
C GLY A 709 7.57 10.27 -41.97
N ASP A 710 7.84 9.83 -40.74
CA ASP A 710 9.18 9.77 -40.16
C ASP A 710 9.32 8.65 -39.12
N MET A 711 9.72 7.46 -39.60
CA MET A 711 9.92 6.26 -38.80
C MET A 711 10.95 6.43 -37.66
N ASN A 712 11.79 7.47 -37.69
CA ASN A 712 12.73 7.77 -36.60
C ASN A 712 12.06 8.40 -35.37
N LYS A 713 10.80 8.81 -35.48
CA LYS A 713 9.99 9.35 -34.36
C LYS A 713 9.25 8.27 -33.58
N LEU A 714 9.33 7.01 -34.01
CA LEU A 714 8.82 5.89 -33.24
C LEU A 714 9.49 5.91 -31.86
N ASN A 715 8.68 6.06 -30.81
CA ASN A 715 9.11 6.05 -29.42
C ASN A 715 7.91 5.68 -28.53
N LYS A 716 8.17 5.52 -27.23
CA LYS A 716 7.14 5.16 -26.24
C LYS A 716 5.99 6.18 -26.16
N ALA A 717 6.28 7.48 -26.33
CA ALA A 717 5.25 8.52 -26.28
C ALA A 717 4.26 8.35 -27.44
N LEU A 718 4.77 8.16 -28.66
CA LEU A 718 3.94 7.92 -29.85
C LEU A 718 3.19 6.58 -29.76
N TRP A 719 3.80 5.54 -29.20
CA TRP A 719 3.14 4.25 -28.92
C TRP A 719 1.92 4.39 -28.02
N ASN A 720 2.06 5.18 -26.95
CA ASN A 720 0.97 5.43 -26.01
C ASN A 720 -0.10 6.35 -26.62
N GLU A 721 0.31 7.38 -27.35
CA GLU A 721 -0.59 8.33 -28.02
C GLU A 721 -1.54 7.62 -29.01
N MET A 722 -1.05 6.61 -29.72
CA MET A 722 -1.83 5.86 -30.70
C MET A 722 -2.49 4.60 -30.15
N ASP A 723 -2.38 4.36 -28.84
CA ASP A 723 -2.99 3.19 -28.18
C ASP A 723 -2.56 1.83 -28.79
N ALA A 724 -1.32 1.77 -29.30
CA ALA A 724 -0.82 0.62 -30.06
C ALA A 724 -0.68 -0.65 -29.20
N GLY A 725 -0.48 -0.50 -27.89
CA GLY A 725 -0.48 -1.61 -26.94
C GLY A 725 -1.85 -2.29 -26.82
N SER A 726 -2.92 -1.50 -26.75
CA SER A 726 -4.30 -2.04 -26.68
C SER A 726 -4.72 -2.63 -28.03
N TRP A 727 -4.31 -2.01 -29.13
CA TRP A 727 -4.47 -2.55 -30.49
C TRP A 727 -3.85 -3.95 -30.57
N LEU A 728 -2.57 -4.09 -30.19
CA LEU A 728 -1.84 -5.35 -30.24
C LEU A 728 -2.52 -6.47 -29.42
N ILE A 729 -2.99 -6.16 -28.20
CA ILE A 729 -3.71 -7.13 -27.36
C ILE A 729 -5.01 -7.57 -28.04
N THR A 730 -5.76 -6.63 -28.59
CA THR A 730 -7.05 -6.89 -29.23
C THR A 730 -6.89 -7.71 -30.50
N THR A 731 -5.94 -7.34 -31.37
CA THR A 731 -5.61 -8.06 -32.60
C THR A 731 -5.10 -9.47 -32.33
N ALA A 732 -4.20 -9.63 -31.35
CA ALA A 732 -3.67 -10.95 -31.00
C ALA A 732 -4.76 -11.90 -30.46
N GLY A 733 -5.68 -11.38 -29.64
CA GLY A 733 -6.79 -12.17 -29.12
C GLY A 733 -7.80 -12.56 -30.20
N TRP A 734 -7.98 -11.70 -31.21
CA TRP A 734 -8.81 -12.02 -32.37
C TRP A 734 -8.19 -13.10 -33.26
N TYR A 735 -6.89 -13.02 -33.58
CA TYR A 735 -6.20 -14.09 -34.33
C TYR A 735 -6.22 -15.44 -33.61
N GLN A 736 -6.08 -15.43 -32.29
CA GLN A 736 -6.20 -16.64 -31.50
C GLN A 736 -7.59 -17.27 -31.57
N LYS A 737 -8.63 -16.44 -31.62
CA LYS A 737 -10.00 -16.92 -31.79
C LYS A 737 -10.23 -17.53 -33.17
N LEU A 738 -9.72 -16.88 -34.22
CA LEU A 738 -9.82 -17.38 -35.59
C LEU A 738 -9.13 -18.74 -35.75
N ALA A 739 -7.93 -18.90 -35.20
CA ALA A 739 -7.20 -20.18 -35.23
C ALA A 739 -7.91 -21.33 -34.47
N LEU A 740 -8.83 -21.02 -33.57
CA LEU A 740 -9.62 -22.00 -32.81
C LEU A 740 -11.00 -22.26 -33.41
N ASP A 741 -11.42 -21.47 -34.42
CA ASP A 741 -12.67 -21.69 -35.13
C ASP A 741 -12.46 -22.73 -36.25
N PRO A 742 -13.12 -23.89 -36.21
CA PRO A 742 -12.97 -24.93 -37.24
C PRO A 742 -13.48 -24.50 -38.63
N ASN A 743 -14.14 -23.35 -38.75
CA ASN A 743 -14.62 -22.80 -40.02
C ASN A 743 -13.78 -21.63 -40.54
N SER A 744 -12.71 -21.23 -39.84
CA SER A 744 -11.80 -20.18 -40.30
C SER A 744 -10.65 -20.76 -41.12
N ASP A 745 -10.31 -20.11 -42.23
CA ASP A 745 -9.11 -20.43 -43.03
C ASP A 745 -7.82 -19.78 -42.44
N PHE A 746 -7.91 -19.12 -41.28
CA PHE A 746 -6.76 -18.54 -40.61
C PHE A 746 -5.92 -19.62 -39.95
N GLU A 747 -4.64 -19.65 -40.33
CA GLU A 747 -3.63 -20.40 -39.63
C GLU A 747 -2.58 -19.45 -39.06
N TRP A 748 -2.02 -19.79 -37.90
CA TRP A 748 -0.83 -19.10 -37.42
C TRP A 748 0.29 -19.32 -38.45
N ALA A 749 0.58 -18.29 -39.26
CA ALA A 749 1.47 -18.39 -40.42
C ALA A 749 2.78 -19.12 -40.08
N GLY A 750 2.94 -20.29 -40.71
CA GLY A 750 4.07 -21.22 -40.59
C GLY A 750 3.69 -22.51 -41.34
N GLY A 751 3.77 -22.49 -42.67
CA GLY A 751 3.12 -23.50 -43.54
C GLY A 751 3.42 -24.97 -43.20
N ASP A 752 2.57 -25.89 -43.67
CA ASP A 752 2.60 -27.37 -43.59
C ASP A 752 3.68 -27.98 -42.67
N GLY A 753 3.54 -27.73 -41.36
CA GLY A 753 4.38 -28.31 -40.30
C GLY A 753 5.41 -27.39 -39.65
N GLY A 754 5.42 -26.09 -39.96
CA GLY A 754 6.25 -25.07 -39.30
C GLY A 754 5.63 -24.51 -38.01
N ALA A 755 6.47 -24.06 -37.07
CA ALA A 755 5.99 -23.33 -35.89
C ALA A 755 5.48 -21.93 -36.32
N GLY A 756 4.22 -21.60 -36.03
CA GLY A 756 3.61 -20.29 -36.31
C GLY A 756 3.31 -19.50 -35.03
N GLY A 757 3.34 -18.16 -35.07
CA GLY A 757 3.15 -17.33 -33.87
C GLY A 757 2.70 -15.89 -34.15
N ILE A 758 2.46 -15.08 -33.12
CA ILE A 758 1.88 -13.72 -33.28
C ILE A 758 2.75 -12.77 -34.11
N ALA A 759 4.08 -12.90 -34.04
CA ALA A 759 4.97 -12.10 -34.87
C ALA A 759 4.82 -12.44 -36.37
N LEU A 760 4.74 -13.74 -36.68
CA LEU A 760 4.52 -14.24 -38.05
C LEU A 760 3.13 -13.85 -38.56
N ALA A 761 2.09 -14.00 -37.74
CA ALA A 761 0.73 -13.59 -38.09
C ALA A 761 0.64 -12.08 -38.36
N LEU A 762 1.22 -11.24 -37.50
CA LEU A 762 1.31 -9.80 -37.73
C LEU A 762 2.12 -9.45 -38.98
N SER A 763 3.06 -10.30 -39.41
CA SER A 763 3.84 -10.06 -40.64
C SER A 763 3.09 -10.50 -41.90
N ALA A 764 2.29 -11.56 -41.84
CA ALA A 764 1.61 -12.13 -43.00
C ALA A 764 0.22 -11.52 -43.25
N TYR A 765 -0.53 -11.19 -42.20
CA TYR A 765 -1.95 -10.84 -42.31
C TYR A 765 -2.24 -9.36 -42.04
N GLN A 766 -3.07 -8.75 -42.90
CA GLN A 766 -3.82 -7.52 -42.59
C GLN A 766 -5.28 -7.89 -42.40
N GLY A 767 -5.75 -7.91 -41.15
CA GLY A 767 -7.02 -8.57 -40.89
C GLY A 767 -6.87 -10.05 -41.22
N LEU A 768 -7.70 -10.60 -42.11
CA LEU A 768 -7.60 -11.99 -42.60
C LEU A 768 -6.90 -12.14 -43.96
N GLU A 769 -6.62 -11.02 -44.63
CA GLU A 769 -5.96 -11.08 -45.93
C GLU A 769 -4.48 -11.37 -45.72
N ASN A 770 -4.02 -12.54 -46.19
CA ASN A 770 -2.60 -12.81 -46.29
C ASN A 770 -2.03 -12.08 -47.50
N ASP A 771 -1.50 -10.89 -47.24
CA ASP A 771 -0.97 -9.99 -48.25
C ASP A 771 0.54 -10.13 -48.46
N GLY A 772 1.22 -10.93 -47.63
CA GLY A 772 2.66 -11.19 -47.70
C GLY A 772 3.53 -9.94 -47.69
N THR A 773 3.03 -8.81 -47.22
CA THR A 773 3.69 -7.51 -47.46
C THR A 773 4.87 -7.27 -46.53
N TYR A 774 4.82 -7.78 -45.29
CA TYR A 774 5.95 -7.79 -44.38
C TYR A 774 6.48 -9.22 -44.26
N VAL A 775 7.80 -9.40 -44.30
CA VAL A 775 8.40 -10.73 -44.13
C VAL A 775 9.20 -10.74 -42.85
N TRP A 776 8.76 -11.53 -41.88
CA TRP A 776 9.47 -11.71 -40.61
C TRP A 776 10.69 -12.61 -40.79
N ASP A 777 11.89 -12.02 -40.80
CA ASP A 777 13.17 -12.72 -40.87
C ASP A 777 13.89 -12.66 -39.51
N CYS A 778 13.25 -13.25 -38.50
CA CYS A 778 13.79 -13.37 -37.15
C CYS A 778 13.57 -14.79 -36.64
N VAL A 779 14.38 -15.72 -37.16
CA VAL A 779 14.21 -17.17 -36.93
C VAL A 779 14.85 -17.67 -35.63
N ASN A 780 15.81 -16.93 -35.07
CA ASN A 780 16.46 -17.21 -33.80
C ASN A 780 17.10 -15.92 -33.24
N PRO A 781 17.45 -15.86 -31.94
CA PRO A 781 18.01 -14.64 -31.35
C PRO A 781 19.47 -14.37 -31.77
N ARG A 782 20.16 -15.29 -32.46
CA ARG A 782 21.58 -15.15 -32.84
C ARG A 782 21.79 -14.38 -34.14
N THR A 783 20.77 -14.25 -34.97
CA THR A 783 20.78 -13.50 -36.22
C THR A 783 20.23 -12.09 -36.01
N ASP A 784 20.73 -11.09 -36.76
CA ASP A 784 20.13 -9.76 -36.72
C ASP A 784 18.70 -9.86 -37.24
N CYS A 785 17.75 -9.55 -36.36
CA CYS A 785 16.32 -9.75 -36.60
C CYS A 785 15.80 -8.59 -37.48
N SER A 786 15.35 -8.91 -38.69
CA SER A 786 14.77 -7.94 -39.62
C SER A 786 13.33 -8.30 -40.01
N VAL A 787 12.59 -7.27 -40.42
CA VAL A 787 11.27 -7.44 -41.04
C VAL A 787 11.32 -6.68 -42.36
N ASP A 788 11.23 -7.41 -43.47
CA ASP A 788 11.31 -6.80 -44.80
C ASP A 788 10.13 -5.87 -45.03
N ASN A 789 10.36 -4.83 -45.83
CA ASN A 789 9.42 -3.76 -46.15
C ASN A 789 8.89 -2.96 -44.95
N LEU A 790 9.38 -3.19 -43.74
CA LEU A 790 8.94 -2.48 -42.53
C LEU A 790 9.20 -0.96 -42.60
N THR A 791 10.19 -0.52 -43.39
CA THR A 791 10.49 0.89 -43.64
C THR A 791 9.85 1.45 -44.92
N ASN A 792 9.07 0.64 -45.66
CA ASN A 792 8.40 1.08 -46.87
C ASN A 792 7.20 1.97 -46.51
N LYS A 793 7.33 3.27 -46.82
CA LYS A 793 6.32 4.28 -46.49
C LYS A 793 5.01 4.04 -47.25
N GLU A 794 5.06 3.57 -48.49
CA GLU A 794 3.85 3.34 -49.28
C GLU A 794 3.01 2.22 -48.65
N PHE A 795 3.64 1.11 -48.28
CA PHE A 795 2.94 0.02 -47.60
C PHE A 795 2.41 0.43 -46.22
N CYS A 796 3.17 1.24 -45.47
CA CYS A 796 2.70 1.80 -44.21
C CYS A 796 1.44 2.67 -44.39
N ARG A 797 1.41 3.47 -45.46
CA ARG A 797 0.33 4.40 -45.83
C ARG A 797 -0.92 3.72 -46.39
N ASP A 798 -0.82 2.47 -46.86
CA ASP A 798 -1.97 1.65 -47.27
C ASP A 798 -2.73 1.06 -46.05
N GLY A 799 -2.92 1.88 -45.01
CA GLY A 799 -3.68 1.53 -43.81
C GLY A 799 -3.00 0.55 -42.86
N ARG A 800 -1.66 0.46 -42.87
CA ARG A 800 -0.90 -0.54 -42.09
C ARG A 800 -0.12 0.04 -40.93
N MET A 801 -0.37 1.30 -40.59
CA MET A 801 0.42 2.07 -39.62
C MET A 801 0.53 1.41 -38.22
N TYR A 802 -0.57 0.87 -37.67
CA TYR A 802 -0.54 0.15 -36.38
C TYR A 802 0.24 -1.17 -36.45
N ARG A 803 0.08 -1.90 -37.56
CA ARG A 803 0.82 -3.14 -37.85
C ARG A 803 2.32 -2.87 -37.96
N VAL A 804 2.71 -1.79 -38.64
CA VAL A 804 4.11 -1.33 -38.74
C VAL A 804 4.69 -1.00 -37.37
N GLN A 805 3.97 -0.26 -36.55
CA GLN A 805 4.45 0.11 -35.21
C GLN A 805 4.58 -1.11 -34.30
N ALA A 806 3.60 -2.01 -34.30
CA ALA A 806 3.67 -3.27 -33.57
C ALA A 806 4.83 -4.14 -34.04
N LEU A 807 5.02 -4.33 -35.36
CA LEU A 807 6.15 -5.07 -35.92
C LEU A 807 7.49 -4.44 -35.55
N HIS A 808 7.59 -3.11 -35.46
CA HIS A 808 8.77 -2.41 -34.94
C HIS A 808 9.08 -2.78 -33.48
N ALA A 809 8.07 -2.76 -32.60
CA ALA A 809 8.23 -3.11 -31.19
C ALA A 809 8.57 -4.61 -31.00
N VAL A 810 7.89 -5.49 -31.74
CA VAL A 810 8.12 -6.94 -31.75
C VAL A 810 9.53 -7.25 -32.26
N ARG A 811 9.99 -6.62 -33.35
CA ARG A 811 11.36 -6.73 -33.86
C ARG A 811 12.38 -6.24 -32.83
N ASN A 812 12.13 -5.11 -32.17
CA ASN A 812 13.05 -4.57 -31.18
C ASN A 812 13.18 -5.49 -29.95
N LEU A 813 12.08 -6.08 -29.47
CA LEU A 813 12.13 -7.12 -28.43
C LEU A 813 12.92 -8.36 -28.88
N ALA A 814 12.76 -8.79 -30.14
CA ALA A 814 13.53 -9.90 -30.70
C ALA A 814 15.04 -9.59 -30.74
N ARG A 815 15.42 -8.39 -31.19
CA ARG A 815 16.83 -7.93 -31.21
C ARG A 815 17.39 -7.77 -29.81
N TYR A 816 16.59 -7.27 -28.87
CA TYR A 816 16.95 -7.21 -27.45
C TYR A 816 17.34 -8.58 -26.92
N LEU A 817 16.57 -9.63 -27.21
CA LEU A 817 16.90 -10.99 -26.81
C LEU A 817 18.18 -11.54 -27.47
N GLY A 818 18.53 -11.07 -28.67
CA GLY A 818 19.83 -11.35 -29.26
C GLY A 818 21.00 -10.68 -28.55
N ILE A 819 20.80 -9.47 -28.04
CA ILE A 819 21.77 -8.78 -27.18
C ILE A 819 21.92 -9.54 -25.86
N VAL A 820 20.82 -9.95 -25.25
CA VAL A 820 20.79 -10.79 -24.04
C VAL A 820 21.61 -12.08 -24.27
N HIS A 821 21.36 -12.77 -25.37
CA HIS A 821 22.11 -13.98 -25.75
C HIS A 821 23.63 -13.71 -25.84
N LYS A 822 24.03 -12.62 -26.51
CA LYS A 822 25.45 -12.23 -26.61
C LYS A 822 26.06 -11.92 -25.24
N VAL A 823 25.39 -11.10 -24.44
CA VAL A 823 25.87 -10.71 -23.10
C VAL A 823 26.01 -11.94 -22.19
N MET A 824 25.09 -12.91 -22.27
CA MET A 824 25.23 -14.17 -21.54
C MET A 824 26.46 -14.98 -21.97
N GLY A 825 26.75 -15.02 -23.27
CA GLY A 825 27.97 -15.63 -23.77
C GLY A 825 29.25 -14.96 -23.25
N ASP A 826 29.24 -13.64 -23.13
CA ASP A 826 30.35 -12.84 -22.58
C ASP A 826 30.50 -13.03 -21.06
N VAL A 827 29.40 -13.04 -20.32
CA VAL A 827 29.38 -13.35 -18.88
C VAL A 827 29.98 -14.73 -18.64
N TRP A 828 29.55 -15.75 -19.38
CA TRP A 828 30.06 -17.11 -19.24
C TRP A 828 31.59 -17.19 -19.43
N ASN A 829 32.10 -16.51 -20.46
CA ASN A 829 33.54 -16.45 -20.71
C ASN A 829 34.29 -15.72 -19.58
N SER A 830 33.70 -14.66 -19.01
CA SER A 830 34.30 -13.88 -17.91
C SER A 830 34.31 -14.61 -16.57
N MET A 831 33.42 -15.60 -16.37
CA MET A 831 33.33 -16.37 -15.12
C MET A 831 34.48 -17.37 -14.95
N GLY A 832 35.19 -17.73 -16.01
CA GLY A 832 36.44 -18.48 -15.91
C GLY A 832 36.31 -19.91 -15.37
N PHE A 833 35.18 -20.59 -15.58
CA PHE A 833 34.90 -21.96 -15.09
C PHE A 833 36.02 -22.98 -15.39
N LYS A 834 36.72 -22.81 -16.52
CA LYS A 834 37.86 -23.65 -16.92
C LYS A 834 39.11 -23.50 -16.05
N THR A 835 39.23 -22.39 -15.31
CA THR A 835 40.47 -22.04 -14.57
C THR A 835 40.41 -22.35 -13.09
N ALA A 836 39.26 -22.81 -12.57
CA ALA A 836 39.04 -23.09 -11.15
C ALA A 836 39.32 -21.94 -10.17
N SER A 837 39.45 -20.70 -10.66
CA SER A 837 39.77 -19.53 -9.85
C SER A 837 38.76 -19.30 -8.72
N MET A 838 37.47 -19.52 -8.97
CA MET A 838 36.42 -19.40 -7.95
C MET A 838 36.63 -20.35 -6.77
N VAL A 839 37.10 -21.58 -7.02
CA VAL A 839 37.39 -22.55 -5.94
C VAL A 839 38.55 -22.06 -5.09
N THR A 840 39.61 -21.58 -5.74
CA THR A 840 40.78 -21.06 -5.01
C THR A 840 40.48 -19.79 -4.21
N THR A 841 39.60 -18.92 -4.70
CA THR A 841 39.23 -17.66 -4.03
C THR A 841 38.18 -17.86 -2.94
N TYR A 842 37.15 -18.66 -3.20
CA TYR A 842 35.95 -18.73 -2.35
C TYR A 842 35.79 -20.02 -1.53
N SER A 843 36.68 -21.02 -1.66
CA SER A 843 36.64 -22.24 -0.82
C SER A 843 37.95 -22.50 -0.06
N TYR A 844 37.85 -22.80 1.24
CA TYR A 844 38.97 -23.23 2.09
C TYR A 844 39.45 -24.64 1.77
N ALA A 845 38.57 -25.53 1.34
CA ALA A 845 38.98 -26.83 0.83
C ALA A 845 39.92 -26.65 -0.38
N GLY A 846 39.64 -25.65 -1.23
CA GLY A 846 40.47 -25.32 -2.39
C GLY A 846 40.59 -26.44 -3.41
N ASP A 847 39.73 -27.45 -3.31
CA ASP A 847 39.76 -28.69 -4.07
C ASP A 847 38.64 -28.70 -5.12
N THR A 848 39.01 -28.96 -6.37
CA THR A 848 38.09 -29.00 -7.50
C THR A 848 37.37 -30.34 -7.64
N GLU A 849 37.85 -31.40 -6.99
CA GLU A 849 37.30 -32.76 -7.06
C GLU A 849 36.26 -33.06 -5.96
N SER A 850 36.03 -32.12 -5.05
CA SER A 850 35.00 -32.26 -4.02
C SER A 850 33.59 -32.31 -4.63
N ASP A 851 32.80 -33.29 -4.20
CA ASP A 851 31.40 -33.45 -4.61
C ASP A 851 30.55 -32.27 -4.08
N LEU A 852 29.88 -31.57 -4.99
CA LEU A 852 29.00 -30.42 -4.78
C LEU A 852 27.53 -30.84 -4.55
N GLY A 853 27.24 -32.14 -4.63
CA GLY A 853 25.92 -32.72 -4.42
C GLY A 853 25.11 -32.90 -5.71
N PRO A 854 24.00 -33.67 -5.64
CA PRO A 854 23.25 -34.10 -6.83
C PRO A 854 22.57 -32.95 -7.60
N ASP A 855 22.35 -31.80 -6.96
CA ASP A 855 21.59 -30.68 -7.52
C ASP A 855 22.47 -29.52 -8.03
N ALA A 856 23.79 -29.73 -8.16
CA ALA A 856 24.72 -28.69 -8.56
C ALA A 856 24.40 -28.13 -9.97
N GLY A 857 23.98 -29.01 -10.88
CA GLY A 857 23.52 -28.63 -12.22
C GLY A 857 22.26 -27.75 -12.24
N LEU A 858 21.28 -28.06 -11.38
CA LEU A 858 20.05 -27.27 -11.23
C LEU A 858 20.33 -25.90 -10.60
N THR A 859 21.33 -25.80 -9.72
CA THR A 859 21.74 -24.53 -9.12
C THR A 859 22.36 -23.59 -10.15
N LEU A 860 23.12 -24.12 -11.10
CA LEU A 860 23.66 -23.36 -12.23
C LEU A 860 22.54 -22.92 -13.19
N ALA A 861 21.59 -23.80 -13.52
CA ALA A 861 20.43 -23.47 -14.35
C ALA A 861 19.54 -22.38 -13.72
N ALA A 862 19.37 -22.42 -12.40
CA ALA A 862 18.69 -21.35 -11.67
C ALA A 862 19.44 -20.01 -11.73
N GLY A 863 20.77 -20.02 -11.64
CA GLY A 863 21.59 -18.81 -11.83
C GLY A 863 21.37 -18.17 -13.20
N VAL A 864 21.31 -18.99 -14.24
CA VAL A 864 20.98 -18.57 -15.61
C VAL A 864 19.57 -17.96 -15.69
N ALA A 865 18.58 -18.58 -15.04
CA ALA A 865 17.24 -18.02 -15.00
C ALA A 865 17.11 -16.71 -14.20
N SER A 866 17.96 -16.48 -13.18
CA SER A 866 18.06 -15.17 -12.53
C SER A 866 18.60 -14.10 -13.47
N ILE A 867 19.59 -14.46 -14.29
CA ILE A 867 20.11 -13.55 -15.32
C ILE A 867 18.96 -13.21 -16.29
N ILE A 868 18.24 -14.23 -16.78
CA ILE A 868 17.09 -14.07 -17.69
C ILE A 868 16.00 -13.17 -17.08
N ALA A 869 15.58 -13.43 -15.84
CA ALA A 869 14.62 -12.62 -15.12
C ALA A 869 15.11 -11.16 -14.93
N GLY A 870 16.37 -10.97 -14.54
CA GLY A 870 16.96 -9.65 -14.32
C GLY A 870 16.95 -8.74 -15.57
N PHE A 871 17.04 -9.29 -16.78
CA PHE A 871 16.87 -8.50 -18.00
C PHE A 871 15.47 -7.91 -18.13
N PHE A 872 14.44 -8.65 -17.69
CA PHE A 872 13.06 -8.23 -17.83
C PHE A 872 12.61 -7.28 -16.71
N GLU A 873 13.37 -7.15 -15.63
CA GLU A 873 13.02 -6.32 -14.45
C GLU A 873 12.82 -4.85 -14.80
N ASN A 874 13.75 -4.23 -15.54
CA ASN A 874 13.63 -2.82 -15.95
C ASN A 874 12.56 -2.64 -17.03
N SER A 875 12.35 -3.64 -17.89
CA SER A 875 11.38 -3.59 -18.98
C SER A 875 9.92 -3.86 -18.54
N LEU A 876 9.74 -4.52 -17.39
CA LEU A 876 8.44 -4.90 -16.78
C LEU A 876 8.21 -4.21 -15.44
N ALA A 877 8.89 -3.09 -15.19
CA ALA A 877 8.82 -2.33 -13.95
C ALA A 877 7.36 -2.21 -13.45
N GLY A 878 7.11 -2.71 -12.22
CA GLY A 878 5.77 -2.74 -11.62
C GLY A 878 5.01 -4.07 -11.75
N ILE A 879 5.57 -5.11 -12.39
CA ILE A 879 4.96 -6.45 -12.47
C ILE A 879 5.93 -7.54 -11.95
N PRO A 880 6.13 -7.66 -10.62
CA PRO A 880 7.04 -8.66 -10.04
C PRO A 880 6.72 -10.10 -10.44
N ALA A 881 5.42 -10.41 -10.58
CA ALA A 881 4.95 -11.72 -11.03
C ALA A 881 5.38 -12.04 -12.47
N GLY A 882 5.51 -11.03 -13.34
CA GLY A 882 5.94 -11.22 -14.72
C GLY A 882 7.40 -11.63 -14.79
N VAL A 883 8.28 -10.86 -14.14
CA VAL A 883 9.72 -11.13 -14.04
C VAL A 883 10.00 -12.55 -13.50
N ALA A 884 9.28 -12.94 -12.44
CA ALA A 884 9.36 -14.28 -11.86
C ALA A 884 8.89 -15.38 -12.83
N THR A 885 7.85 -15.13 -13.62
CA THR A 885 7.34 -16.08 -14.63
C THR A 885 8.34 -16.27 -15.77
N PHE A 886 9.05 -15.22 -16.19
CA PHE A 886 10.10 -15.31 -17.21
C PHE A 886 11.28 -16.16 -16.75
N GLY A 887 11.74 -15.95 -15.51
CA GLY A 887 12.76 -16.81 -14.93
C GLY A 887 12.31 -18.27 -14.86
N ALA A 888 11.07 -18.54 -14.41
CA ALA A 888 10.54 -19.90 -14.31
C ALA A 888 10.40 -20.59 -15.69
N ALA A 889 9.97 -19.84 -16.70
CA ALA A 889 9.88 -20.31 -18.08
C ALA A 889 11.25 -20.70 -18.65
N ALA A 890 12.30 -19.95 -18.31
CA ALA A 890 13.66 -20.26 -18.72
C ALA A 890 14.24 -21.49 -18.00
N VAL A 891 13.90 -21.71 -16.72
CA VAL A 891 14.32 -22.94 -16.01
C VAL A 891 13.64 -24.17 -16.61
N THR A 892 12.34 -24.08 -16.90
CA THR A 892 11.60 -25.20 -17.50
C THR A 892 12.14 -25.58 -18.87
N THR A 893 12.48 -24.60 -19.72
CA THR A 893 13.12 -24.91 -21.02
C THR A 893 14.52 -25.52 -20.86
N LEU A 894 15.32 -25.08 -19.88
CA LEU A 894 16.62 -25.68 -19.56
C LEU A 894 16.48 -27.14 -19.13
N ASP A 895 15.55 -27.43 -18.21
CA ASP A 895 15.31 -28.78 -17.68
C ASP A 895 14.80 -29.73 -18.78
N GLU A 896 13.87 -29.29 -19.63
CA GLU A 896 13.31 -30.09 -20.72
C GLU A 896 14.34 -30.40 -21.83
N THR A 897 15.25 -29.47 -22.14
CA THR A 897 16.14 -29.58 -23.31
C THR A 897 17.54 -30.09 -22.98
N SER A 898 17.99 -30.00 -21.73
CA SER A 898 19.43 -30.16 -21.42
C SER A 898 19.76 -30.77 -20.05
N ALA A 899 18.79 -31.38 -19.36
CA ALA A 899 18.94 -31.91 -18.00
C ALA A 899 20.20 -32.76 -17.75
N ASP A 900 20.61 -33.63 -18.69
CA ASP A 900 21.80 -34.47 -18.51
C ASP A 900 23.12 -33.72 -18.77
N THR A 901 23.12 -32.74 -19.68
CA THR A 901 24.31 -31.93 -20.03
C THR A 901 24.69 -30.97 -18.90
N ILE A 902 23.70 -30.42 -18.20
CA ILE A 902 23.92 -29.44 -17.11
C ILE A 902 24.28 -30.09 -15.78
N ARG A 903 24.18 -31.42 -15.64
CA ARG A 903 24.56 -32.15 -14.43
C ARG A 903 26.07 -32.31 -14.31
N PHE A 904 26.60 -31.90 -13.17
CA PHE A 904 27.99 -32.11 -12.74
C PHE A 904 28.00 -32.40 -11.24
N LYS A 905 29.00 -33.14 -10.78
CA LYS A 905 29.20 -33.46 -9.36
C LYS A 905 30.34 -32.66 -8.75
N THR A 906 31.37 -32.32 -9.52
CA THR A 906 32.55 -31.59 -8.99
C THR A 906 32.79 -30.32 -9.78
N TYR A 907 33.54 -29.38 -9.20
CA TYR A 907 33.91 -28.16 -9.94
C TYR A 907 34.85 -28.48 -11.12
N ALA A 908 35.70 -29.51 -10.98
CA ALA A 908 36.52 -30.02 -12.08
C ALA A 908 35.65 -30.52 -13.24
N GLU A 909 34.57 -31.24 -12.94
CA GLU A 909 33.60 -31.68 -13.94
C GLU A 909 32.87 -30.50 -14.60
N LEU A 910 32.46 -29.48 -13.82
CA LEU A 910 31.93 -28.23 -14.35
C LEU A 910 32.92 -27.52 -15.29
N GLY A 911 34.20 -27.45 -14.92
CA GLY A 911 35.25 -26.86 -15.75
C GLY A 911 35.44 -27.61 -17.06
N ASN A 912 35.43 -28.95 -17.02
CA ASN A 912 35.55 -29.81 -18.21
C ASN A 912 34.33 -29.73 -19.13
N LYS A 913 33.12 -29.63 -18.55
CA LYS A 913 31.84 -29.50 -19.29
C LYS A 913 31.46 -28.06 -19.60
N ALA A 914 32.28 -27.07 -19.25
CA ALA A 914 31.90 -25.66 -19.30
C ALA A 914 31.45 -25.21 -20.70
N ASP A 915 32.04 -25.73 -21.78
CA ASP A 915 31.62 -25.39 -23.13
C ASP A 915 30.27 -26.05 -23.50
N GLU A 916 30.04 -27.30 -23.08
CA GLU A 916 28.77 -28.02 -23.31
C GLU A 916 27.61 -27.35 -22.55
N ILE A 917 27.87 -26.95 -21.30
CA ILE A 917 26.87 -26.25 -20.48
C ILE A 917 26.60 -24.84 -21.02
N LYS A 918 27.63 -24.13 -21.49
CA LYS A 918 27.45 -22.84 -22.19
C LYS A 918 26.48 -23.00 -23.35
N THR A 919 26.70 -24.02 -24.18
CA THR A 919 25.85 -24.32 -25.34
C THR A 919 24.41 -24.62 -24.90
N ALA A 920 24.22 -25.50 -23.91
CA ALA A 920 22.90 -25.82 -23.35
C ALA A 920 22.16 -24.56 -22.83
N VAL A 921 22.88 -23.67 -22.16
CA VAL A 921 22.34 -22.40 -21.63
C VAL A 921 21.96 -21.43 -22.74
N THR A 922 22.74 -21.34 -23.81
CA THR A 922 22.39 -20.52 -24.97
C THR A 922 21.26 -21.14 -25.81
N ASP A 923 21.18 -22.47 -25.86
CA ASP A 923 20.14 -23.19 -26.60
C ASP A 923 18.77 -23.08 -25.90
N SER A 924 18.72 -22.91 -24.58
CA SER A 924 17.46 -22.68 -23.87
C SER A 924 16.88 -21.29 -24.11
N LEU A 925 17.73 -20.28 -24.32
CA LEU A 925 17.31 -18.97 -24.80
C LEU A 925 16.74 -19.04 -26.21
N ASP A 926 17.33 -19.85 -27.08
CA ASP A 926 16.77 -20.13 -28.40
C ASP A 926 15.42 -20.82 -28.30
N ALA A 927 15.26 -21.80 -27.40
CA ALA A 927 13.99 -22.46 -27.15
C ALA A 927 12.94 -21.49 -26.60
N PHE A 928 13.33 -20.62 -25.67
CA PHE A 928 12.47 -19.56 -25.13
C PHE A 928 12.06 -18.55 -26.21
N TYR A 929 12.99 -18.12 -27.05
CA TYR A 929 12.72 -17.26 -28.20
C TYR A 929 11.75 -17.92 -29.18
N LYS A 930 11.97 -19.19 -29.52
CA LYS A 930 11.05 -19.97 -30.36
C LYS A 930 9.67 -20.08 -29.71
N LYS A 931 9.60 -20.31 -28.40
CA LYS A 931 8.33 -20.36 -27.65
C LYS A 931 7.59 -19.04 -27.69
N LEU A 932 8.31 -17.92 -27.66
CA LEU A 932 7.74 -16.58 -27.60
C LEU A 932 7.29 -16.05 -28.97
N PHE A 933 8.13 -16.18 -30.01
CA PHE A 933 7.88 -15.57 -31.32
C PHE A 933 7.33 -16.53 -32.37
N LEU A 934 7.70 -17.81 -32.29
CA LEU A 934 7.51 -18.77 -33.37
C LEU A 934 6.55 -19.90 -33.01
N SER A 935 6.19 -20.07 -31.73
CA SER A 935 5.30 -21.15 -31.32
C SER A 935 3.85 -20.70 -31.31
N THR A 936 2.97 -21.64 -31.65
CA THR A 936 1.54 -21.38 -31.71
C THR A 936 1.06 -21.02 -30.31
N PRO A 937 0.37 -19.87 -30.14
CA PRO A 937 -0.21 -19.50 -28.86
C PRO A 937 -1.10 -20.63 -28.30
N PRO A 938 -1.15 -20.82 -26.97
CA PRO A 938 -2.02 -21.81 -26.33
C PRO A 938 -3.49 -21.64 -26.75
N ALA A 939 -4.33 -22.67 -26.59
CA ALA A 939 -5.78 -22.53 -26.87
C ALA A 939 -6.53 -21.67 -25.82
N ASP A 940 -5.87 -21.26 -24.73
CA ASP A 940 -6.46 -20.45 -23.66
C ASP A 940 -6.74 -19.01 -24.15
N PRO A 941 -8.01 -18.56 -24.17
CA PRO A 941 -8.38 -17.22 -24.63
C PRO A 941 -7.82 -16.09 -23.76
N ASN A 942 -7.28 -16.39 -22.57
CA ASN A 942 -6.64 -15.42 -21.70
C ASN A 942 -5.12 -15.28 -21.94
N TRP A 943 -4.53 -16.02 -22.89
CA TRP A 943 -3.09 -15.98 -23.16
C TRP A 943 -2.57 -14.56 -23.40
N VAL A 944 -3.32 -13.71 -24.09
CA VAL A 944 -2.92 -12.32 -24.41
C VAL A 944 -2.68 -11.43 -23.18
N THR A 945 -3.21 -11.81 -22.01
CA THR A 945 -3.00 -11.10 -20.74
C THR A 945 -1.95 -11.78 -19.85
N GLN A 946 -1.47 -12.97 -20.21
CA GLN A 946 -0.44 -13.67 -19.46
C GLN A 946 0.87 -12.87 -19.48
N PRO A 947 1.64 -12.82 -18.37
CA PRO A 947 2.85 -12.01 -18.29
C PRO A 947 3.93 -12.38 -19.33
N THR A 948 3.92 -13.63 -19.81
CA THR A 948 4.87 -14.15 -20.80
C THR A 948 4.42 -14.00 -22.25
N SER A 949 3.29 -13.33 -22.52
CA SER A 949 2.81 -13.12 -23.89
C SER A 949 3.37 -11.82 -24.48
N ILE A 950 3.71 -11.85 -25.77
CA ILE A 950 4.21 -10.68 -26.51
C ILE A 950 3.29 -9.45 -26.34
N PRO A 951 1.94 -9.56 -26.43
CA PRO A 951 1.05 -8.42 -26.25
C PRO A 951 1.17 -7.78 -24.86
N ARG A 952 1.32 -8.59 -23.81
CA ARG A 952 1.49 -8.08 -22.45
C ARG A 952 2.87 -7.46 -22.22
N ILE A 953 3.94 -8.04 -22.79
CA ILE A 953 5.32 -7.51 -22.71
C ILE A 953 5.42 -6.13 -23.37
N LEU A 954 4.80 -5.97 -24.53
CA LEU A 954 4.91 -4.76 -25.34
C LEU A 954 3.89 -3.69 -24.98
N GLN A 955 2.91 -3.99 -24.12
CA GLN A 955 1.81 -3.10 -23.79
C GLN A 955 2.28 -1.69 -23.39
N SER A 956 3.37 -1.60 -22.61
CA SER A 956 3.92 -0.35 -22.07
C SER A 956 4.73 0.48 -23.09
N GLY A 957 4.99 -0.04 -24.29
CA GLY A 957 5.75 0.66 -25.33
C GLY A 957 7.25 0.79 -25.08
N ASN A 958 7.81 0.06 -24.10
CA ASN A 958 9.25 0.13 -23.76
C ASN A 958 10.20 -0.26 -24.92
N PHE A 959 9.72 -1.08 -25.88
CA PHE A 959 10.48 -1.46 -27.07
C PHE A 959 10.01 -0.75 -28.35
N ALA A 960 9.14 0.26 -28.24
CA ALA A 960 8.55 0.93 -29.40
C ALA A 960 9.55 1.82 -30.17
N GLY A 961 10.61 2.31 -29.51
CA GLY A 961 11.57 3.24 -30.11
C GLY A 961 12.77 2.60 -30.80
N LEU A 962 13.35 3.24 -31.81
CA LEU A 962 14.58 2.77 -32.47
C LEU A 962 15.82 2.89 -31.55
N ASP A 963 15.78 3.81 -30.60
CA ASP A 963 16.78 4.05 -29.56
C ASP A 963 16.66 3.09 -28.36
N SER A 964 15.60 2.28 -28.28
CA SER A 964 15.37 1.33 -27.19
C SER A 964 16.52 0.32 -26.98
N LEU A 965 17.33 0.10 -28.03
CA LEU A 965 18.48 -0.81 -28.05
C LEU A 965 19.85 -0.10 -27.93
N ASN A 966 19.88 1.22 -27.72
CA ASN A 966 21.12 1.96 -27.52
C ASN A 966 21.76 1.59 -26.18
N GLN A 967 23.09 1.52 -26.09
CA GLN A 967 23.78 1.15 -24.84
C GLN A 967 23.47 2.10 -23.65
N GLU A 968 23.06 3.34 -23.91
CA GLU A 968 22.62 4.30 -22.88
C GLU A 968 21.17 4.09 -22.42
N SER A 969 20.42 3.18 -23.07
CA SER A 969 19.03 2.87 -22.75
C SER A 969 18.94 2.14 -21.40
N PRO A 970 18.07 2.56 -20.47
CA PRO A 970 17.96 1.96 -19.13
C PRO A 970 17.42 0.52 -19.14
N VAL A 971 16.88 0.04 -20.26
CA VAL A 971 16.47 -1.37 -20.43
C VAL A 971 17.61 -2.28 -20.86
N MET A 972 18.78 -1.72 -21.25
CA MET A 972 19.89 -2.49 -21.78
C MET A 972 20.76 -3.09 -20.66
N PRO A 973 21.05 -4.39 -20.74
CA PRO A 973 21.87 -5.05 -19.73
C PRO A 973 23.36 -4.71 -19.81
N THR A 974 24.01 -4.63 -18.65
CA THR A 974 25.47 -4.60 -18.57
C THR A 974 26.04 -5.97 -18.22
N THR A 975 27.18 -6.32 -18.84
CA THR A 975 27.90 -7.57 -18.52
C THR A 975 28.32 -7.64 -17.06
N GLU A 976 28.62 -6.49 -16.45
CA GLU A 976 29.07 -6.40 -15.05
C GLU A 976 27.97 -6.77 -14.06
N GLU A 977 26.74 -6.26 -14.22
CA GLU A 977 25.62 -6.56 -13.32
C GLU A 977 25.20 -8.03 -13.38
N LEU A 978 25.20 -8.60 -14.59
CA LEU A 978 24.76 -9.97 -14.82
C LEU A 978 25.79 -11.01 -14.42
N ARG A 979 27.08 -10.66 -14.47
CA ARG A 979 28.15 -11.49 -13.91
C ARG A 979 27.93 -11.77 -12.42
N LYS A 980 27.37 -10.80 -11.69
CA LYS A 980 27.04 -10.92 -10.27
C LYS A 980 25.95 -11.98 -10.02
N LEU A 981 24.90 -11.98 -10.86
CA LEU A 981 23.80 -12.96 -10.83
C LEU A 981 24.27 -14.39 -11.13
N ALA A 982 25.26 -14.54 -12.03
CA ALA A 982 25.86 -15.83 -12.37
C ALA A 982 26.78 -16.38 -11.26
N ALA A 983 27.51 -15.51 -10.58
CA ALA A 983 28.51 -15.90 -9.58
C ALA A 983 27.88 -16.36 -8.26
N ALA A 984 26.82 -15.69 -7.81
CA ALA A 984 26.22 -15.91 -6.48
C ALA A 984 25.83 -17.38 -6.20
N PRO A 985 25.12 -18.12 -7.10
CA PRO A 985 24.74 -19.52 -6.84
C PRO A 985 25.94 -20.47 -6.71
N LEU A 986 27.02 -20.22 -7.44
CA LEU A 986 28.23 -21.03 -7.42
C LEU A 986 29.05 -20.79 -6.14
N ILE A 987 29.21 -19.52 -5.75
CA ILE A 987 29.84 -19.16 -4.48
C ILE A 987 29.03 -19.75 -3.31
N ASN A 988 27.69 -19.67 -3.38
CA ASN A 988 26.80 -20.29 -2.41
C ASN A 988 27.01 -21.82 -2.29
N MET A 989 27.24 -22.56 -3.38
CA MET A 989 27.56 -24.00 -3.31
C MET A 989 28.92 -24.26 -2.65
N LEU A 990 29.94 -23.47 -2.98
CA LEU A 990 31.26 -23.59 -2.35
C LEU A 990 31.18 -23.29 -0.84
N TRP A 991 30.46 -22.25 -0.46
CA TRP A 991 30.24 -21.90 0.95
C TRP A 991 29.35 -22.91 1.68
N LYS A 992 28.42 -23.60 1.00
CA LYS A 992 27.72 -24.75 1.56
C LYS A 992 28.68 -25.91 1.85
N LYS A 993 29.62 -26.20 0.95
CA LYS A 993 30.64 -27.23 1.16
C LYS A 993 31.58 -26.87 2.32
N ASP A 994 31.97 -25.61 2.42
CA ASP A 994 32.74 -25.09 3.57
C ASP A 994 31.88 -25.00 4.85
N LEU A 995 30.61 -25.44 4.83
CA LEU A 995 29.68 -25.46 5.94
C LEU A 995 29.47 -24.07 6.58
N VAL A 996 29.33 -23.05 5.73
CA VAL A 996 29.02 -21.69 6.17
C VAL A 996 27.57 -21.62 6.67
N ILE A 997 27.38 -21.01 7.84
CA ILE A 997 26.08 -20.71 8.45
C ILE A 997 25.93 -19.21 8.69
N VAL A 998 24.70 -18.73 8.64
CA VAL A 998 24.32 -17.36 9.05
C VAL A 998 23.71 -17.45 10.43
N VAL A 999 24.19 -16.65 11.38
CA VAL A 999 23.59 -16.51 12.71
C VAL A 999 23.05 -15.09 12.83
N LYS A 1000 21.76 -14.96 13.12
CA LYS A 1000 21.15 -13.66 13.44
C LYS A 1000 21.06 -13.53 14.95
N ILE A 1001 21.68 -12.48 15.49
CA ILE A 1001 21.69 -12.16 16.93
C ILE A 1001 21.07 -10.79 17.16
N ASP A 1002 20.33 -10.63 18.25
CA ASP A 1002 19.84 -9.32 18.73
C ASP A 1002 20.57 -8.88 20.01
N ASN A 1003 20.19 -7.72 20.52
CA ASN A 1003 20.78 -7.10 21.69
C ASN A 1003 20.46 -7.83 22.99
N ASP A 1004 19.40 -8.64 23.01
CA ASP A 1004 18.92 -9.32 24.22
C ASP A 1004 19.42 -10.76 24.30
N SER A 1005 20.16 -11.21 23.28
CA SER A 1005 20.55 -12.61 23.14
C SER A 1005 21.81 -12.99 23.92
N ILE A 1006 22.74 -12.06 24.10
CA ILE A 1006 24.05 -12.30 24.72
C ILE A 1006 24.28 -11.21 25.77
N PHE A 1007 24.78 -11.56 26.96
CA PHE A 1007 25.12 -10.61 28.01
C PHE A 1007 26.62 -10.64 28.29
N THR A 1008 27.33 -9.52 28.21
CA THR A 1008 28.76 -9.48 28.49
C THR A 1008 29.06 -9.86 29.95
N ARG A 1009 30.33 -10.15 30.26
CA ARG A 1009 30.76 -10.68 31.57
C ARG A 1009 30.39 -9.78 32.76
N ASP A 1010 30.18 -8.48 32.53
CA ASP A 1010 29.75 -7.52 33.56
C ASP A 1010 28.23 -7.49 33.78
N GLY A 1011 27.47 -8.31 33.04
CA GLY A 1011 26.01 -8.41 33.10
C GLY A 1011 25.28 -7.42 32.18
N SER A 1012 25.98 -6.63 31.36
CA SER A 1012 25.36 -5.75 30.36
C SER A 1012 24.96 -6.51 29.10
N ALA A 1013 23.85 -6.12 28.49
CA ALA A 1013 23.39 -6.67 27.21
C ALA A 1013 24.43 -6.36 26.10
N TYR A 1014 24.84 -7.40 25.37
CA TYR A 1014 25.75 -7.28 24.23
C TYR A 1014 25.01 -6.66 23.05
N HIS A 1015 25.43 -5.46 22.64
CA HIS A 1015 24.93 -4.85 21.42
C HIS A 1015 25.80 -5.30 20.24
N PRO A 1016 25.32 -6.19 19.36
CA PRO A 1016 26.09 -6.74 18.27
C PRO A 1016 26.48 -5.67 17.26
N CYS A 1017 25.92 -4.46 17.28
CA CYS A 1017 26.27 -3.40 16.34
C CYS A 1017 27.12 -2.27 16.92
N ASP A 1018 27.58 -2.40 18.16
CA ASP A 1018 28.45 -1.41 18.77
C ASP A 1018 29.89 -1.53 18.27
N LYS A 1019 30.51 -0.38 17.98
CA LYS A 1019 31.93 -0.28 17.58
C LYS A 1019 32.90 -0.78 18.66
N ASN A 1020 32.43 -0.91 19.89
CA ASN A 1020 33.16 -1.44 21.05
C ASN A 1020 32.59 -2.78 21.53
N GLY A 1021 31.59 -3.34 20.82
CA GLY A 1021 30.91 -4.59 21.14
C GLY A 1021 31.80 -5.77 20.79
N ASP A 1022 32.87 -5.94 21.57
CA ASP A 1022 33.81 -7.04 21.47
C ASP A 1022 33.29 -8.24 22.28
N ILE A 1023 33.16 -9.40 21.65
CA ILE A 1023 32.87 -10.65 22.37
C ILE A 1023 34.10 -11.09 23.20
N ASP A 1024 35.28 -10.53 22.94
CA ASP A 1024 36.56 -10.84 23.58
C ASP A 1024 37.38 -9.55 23.86
N GLU A 1025 37.14 -8.86 24.99
CA GLU A 1025 37.87 -7.65 25.41
C GLU A 1025 39.31 -7.49 24.83
N ASN A 1026 39.42 -6.69 23.74
CA ASN A 1026 40.62 -6.07 23.14
C ASN A 1026 41.27 -6.68 21.87
N GLN A 1027 40.59 -7.44 21.02
CA GLN A 1027 41.01 -7.58 19.61
C GLN A 1027 39.80 -7.75 18.68
N ASP A 1028 39.27 -6.64 18.18
CA ASP A 1028 38.33 -6.67 17.05
C ASP A 1028 39.03 -7.31 15.85
N SER A 1029 38.59 -8.52 15.50
CA SER A 1029 39.02 -9.22 14.29
C SER A 1029 37.84 -9.71 13.46
N THR A 1030 36.61 -9.30 13.80
CA THR A 1030 35.41 -9.75 13.10
C THR A 1030 34.91 -8.68 12.13
N ASP A 1031 35.63 -8.50 11.03
CA ASP A 1031 35.20 -7.73 9.83
C ASP A 1031 33.97 -8.37 9.10
N PHE A 1032 33.23 -9.27 9.75
CA PHE A 1032 32.22 -10.16 9.13
C PHE A 1032 30.88 -10.16 9.86
N LYS A 1033 30.64 -9.08 10.60
CA LYS A 1033 29.40 -8.79 11.33
C LYS A 1033 28.64 -7.70 10.60
N TYR A 1034 27.41 -7.99 10.21
CA TYR A 1034 26.63 -7.10 9.35
C TYR A 1034 25.35 -6.66 10.05
N CYS A 1035 25.31 -5.37 10.38
CA CYS A 1035 24.26 -4.77 11.18
C CYS A 1035 22.98 -4.49 10.41
N ASN A 1036 21.85 -4.85 11.01
CA ASN A 1036 20.53 -4.55 10.51
C ASN A 1036 19.99 -3.24 11.13
N PRO A 1037 19.07 -2.55 10.43
CA PRO A 1037 18.44 -1.34 10.95
C PRO A 1037 17.65 -1.54 12.26
N ASP A 1038 17.25 -2.78 12.57
CA ASP A 1038 16.52 -3.13 13.79
C ASP A 1038 17.44 -3.39 15.01
N GLY A 1039 18.76 -3.21 14.86
CA GLY A 1039 19.75 -3.43 15.91
C GLY A 1039 20.28 -4.87 15.98
N SER A 1040 19.65 -5.82 15.28
CA SER A 1040 20.21 -7.16 15.12
C SER A 1040 21.43 -7.16 14.20
N ALA A 1041 22.24 -8.21 14.26
CA ALA A 1041 23.34 -8.42 13.31
C ALA A 1041 23.34 -9.83 12.73
N PHE A 1042 23.80 -9.95 11.49
CA PHE A 1042 24.16 -11.20 10.88
C PHE A 1042 25.65 -11.49 11.08
N LEU A 1043 25.95 -12.72 11.47
CA LEU A 1043 27.30 -13.27 11.58
C LEU A 1043 27.42 -14.45 10.61
N LEU A 1044 28.43 -14.44 9.75
CA LEU A 1044 28.73 -15.58 8.89
C LEU A 1044 29.88 -16.39 9.50
N LEU A 1045 29.64 -17.68 9.76
CA LEU A 1045 30.56 -18.56 10.46
C LEU A 1045 30.76 -19.87 9.70
N ILE A 1046 31.92 -20.51 9.85
CA ILE A 1046 32.20 -21.85 9.32
C ILE A 1046 32.00 -22.92 10.40
N LYS A 1047 31.27 -23.99 10.09
CA LYS A 1047 30.96 -25.07 11.04
C LYS A 1047 32.19 -25.80 11.59
N ASP A 1048 33.25 -26.03 10.80
CA ASP A 1048 34.39 -26.81 11.30
C ASP A 1048 35.25 -26.04 12.34
N GLU A 1049 35.29 -24.70 12.30
CA GLU A 1049 35.93 -23.89 13.36
C GLU A 1049 35.14 -23.95 14.68
N LEU A 1050 33.84 -24.26 14.60
CA LEU A 1050 33.01 -24.57 15.75
C LEU A 1050 33.23 -26.02 16.26
N ARG A 1051 34.03 -26.87 15.61
CA ARG A 1051 34.39 -28.22 16.13
C ARG A 1051 35.74 -28.28 16.85
N SER A 1052 36.59 -27.27 16.72
CA SER A 1052 37.95 -27.27 17.30
C SER A 1052 37.91 -27.32 18.84
N SER A 1053 38.59 -28.30 19.44
CA SER A 1053 38.83 -28.40 20.90
C SER A 1053 40.02 -27.55 21.37
N ALA A 1054 40.58 -26.69 20.51
CA ALA A 1054 41.71 -25.84 20.88
C ALA A 1054 41.27 -24.78 21.90
N HIS A 1055 42.15 -24.46 22.87
CA HIS A 1055 41.88 -23.50 23.96
C HIS A 1055 41.68 -22.04 23.50
N THR A 1056 41.75 -21.78 22.19
CA THR A 1056 41.41 -20.51 21.54
C THR A 1056 40.91 -20.79 20.11
N PRO A 1057 39.62 -21.09 19.90
CA PRO A 1057 39.08 -21.19 18.54
C PRO A 1057 39.16 -19.82 17.86
N LYS A 1058 39.80 -19.74 16.69
CA LYS A 1058 39.85 -18.51 15.89
C LYS A 1058 38.68 -18.53 14.92
N ILE A 1059 37.67 -17.72 15.19
CA ILE A 1059 36.56 -17.53 14.24
C ILE A 1059 37.14 -17.00 12.94
N ARG A 1060 36.85 -17.69 11.83
CA ARG A 1060 37.31 -17.35 10.50
C ARG A 1060 36.09 -17.09 9.60
N PRO A 1061 36.10 -16.00 8.81
CA PRO A 1061 35.05 -15.74 7.82
C PRO A 1061 34.97 -16.82 6.75
N PRO A 1062 33.90 -16.85 5.94
CA PRO A 1062 33.92 -17.49 4.63
C PRO A 1062 35.11 -17.00 3.78
N LYS A 1063 35.78 -17.91 3.08
CA LYS A 1063 36.90 -17.54 2.21
C LYS A 1063 36.38 -16.67 1.07
N GLY A 1064 37.12 -15.63 0.69
CA GLY A 1064 36.74 -14.76 -0.42
C GLY A 1064 35.74 -13.66 -0.06
N ILE A 1065 35.25 -13.58 1.18
CA ILE A 1065 34.19 -12.61 1.56
C ILE A 1065 34.63 -11.16 1.42
N ALA A 1066 35.93 -10.85 1.58
CA ALA A 1066 36.46 -9.50 1.43
C ALA A 1066 36.65 -9.12 -0.05
N GLU A 1067 36.94 -10.10 -0.88
CA GLU A 1067 37.08 -10.00 -2.33
C GLU A 1067 35.72 -9.85 -3.01
N LEU A 1068 34.64 -10.37 -2.40
CA LEU A 1068 33.27 -10.38 -2.94
C LEU A 1068 32.77 -8.98 -3.35
N GLN A 1069 33.08 -7.95 -2.55
CA GLN A 1069 32.64 -6.57 -2.83
C GLN A 1069 33.41 -5.97 -4.01
N ALA A 1070 34.70 -6.27 -4.14
CA ALA A 1070 35.54 -5.77 -5.22
C ALA A 1070 35.32 -6.52 -6.54
N GLU A 1071 35.07 -7.83 -6.47
CA GLU A 1071 34.89 -8.69 -7.64
C GLU A 1071 33.45 -8.66 -8.18
N TYR A 1072 32.46 -8.58 -7.30
CA TYR A 1072 31.04 -8.72 -7.65
C TYR A 1072 30.13 -7.67 -6.99
N GLY A 1073 30.64 -6.73 -6.20
CA GLY A 1073 29.83 -5.65 -5.64
C GLY A 1073 28.88 -6.06 -4.50
N PHE A 1074 29.01 -7.27 -3.94
CA PHE A 1074 28.27 -7.71 -2.76
C PHE A 1074 29.12 -7.67 -1.50
N ASN A 1075 28.48 -7.39 -0.37
CA ASN A 1075 29.05 -7.63 0.93
C ASN A 1075 28.30 -8.78 1.64
N GLY A 1076 28.83 -9.23 2.78
CA GLY A 1076 28.20 -10.31 3.53
C GLY A 1076 26.82 -9.96 4.13
N HIS A 1077 26.43 -8.67 4.21
CA HIS A 1077 25.06 -8.28 4.57
C HIS A 1077 24.08 -8.72 3.49
N ASP A 1078 24.40 -8.47 2.22
CA ASP A 1078 23.56 -8.82 1.08
C ASP A 1078 23.32 -10.34 1.03
N VAL A 1079 24.39 -11.11 1.29
CA VAL A 1079 24.36 -12.57 1.40
C VAL A 1079 23.42 -13.04 2.52
N ALA A 1080 23.68 -12.58 3.75
CA ALA A 1080 22.97 -13.05 4.93
C ALA A 1080 21.49 -12.65 4.91
N ARG A 1081 21.20 -11.43 4.42
CA ARG A 1081 19.85 -10.92 4.29
C ARG A 1081 19.04 -11.72 3.28
N SER A 1082 19.62 -12.05 2.13
CA SER A 1082 18.95 -12.90 1.14
C SER A 1082 18.62 -14.28 1.72
N ALA A 1083 19.59 -14.94 2.37
CA ALA A 1083 19.39 -16.25 3.02
C ALA A 1083 18.30 -16.24 4.09
N TYR A 1084 18.27 -15.18 4.92
CA TYR A 1084 17.25 -15.01 5.95
C TYR A 1084 15.84 -14.81 5.36
N LEU A 1085 15.71 -13.99 4.31
CA LEU A 1085 14.42 -13.76 3.65
C LEU A 1085 13.85 -15.05 3.02
N ILE A 1086 14.71 -15.87 2.42
CA ILE A 1086 14.31 -17.16 1.83
C ILE A 1086 13.72 -18.08 2.92
N GLN A 1087 14.42 -18.25 4.04
CA GLN A 1087 13.97 -19.13 5.13
C GLN A 1087 12.75 -18.58 5.86
N LYS A 1088 12.67 -17.26 6.06
CA LYS A 1088 11.49 -16.61 6.63
C LYS A 1088 10.24 -16.78 5.78
N THR A 1089 10.39 -16.76 4.45
CA THR A 1089 9.24 -16.86 3.54
C THR A 1089 8.75 -18.29 3.37
N THR A 1090 9.66 -19.25 3.45
CA THR A 1090 9.35 -20.67 3.28
C THR A 1090 9.03 -21.39 4.60
N ASN A 1091 9.18 -20.72 5.74
CA ASN A 1091 9.02 -21.25 7.11
C ASN A 1091 9.92 -22.46 7.47
N GLU A 1092 10.77 -22.92 6.55
CA GLU A 1092 11.66 -24.06 6.73
C GLU A 1092 12.96 -23.84 5.94
N TRP A 1093 14.04 -24.50 6.34
CA TRP A 1093 15.25 -24.55 5.50
C TRP A 1093 15.05 -25.50 4.33
N LYS A 1094 15.45 -25.07 3.12
CA LYS A 1094 15.41 -25.91 1.92
C LYS A 1094 16.81 -26.35 1.53
N SER A 1095 17.07 -27.66 1.62
CA SER A 1095 18.34 -28.30 1.23
C SER A 1095 18.71 -28.06 -0.20
N SER A 1096 17.75 -28.32 -1.05
CA SER A 1096 17.80 -28.13 -2.48
C SER A 1096 16.59 -27.30 -2.90
N MET A 1097 16.82 -26.48 -3.91
CA MET A 1097 15.76 -25.69 -4.54
C MET A 1097 15.46 -26.38 -5.86
N ASP A 1098 14.29 -27.02 -5.98
CA ASP A 1098 13.83 -27.53 -7.27
C ASP A 1098 13.52 -26.36 -8.24
N ALA A 1099 13.41 -26.69 -9.52
CA ALA A 1099 13.15 -25.72 -10.59
C ALA A 1099 11.82 -24.95 -10.41
N GLY A 1100 10.77 -25.61 -9.90
CA GLY A 1100 9.42 -25.05 -9.76
C GLY A 1100 9.24 -24.15 -8.54
N SER A 1101 9.98 -24.41 -7.46
CA SER A 1101 9.96 -23.66 -6.20
C SER A 1101 10.89 -22.45 -6.20
N TYR A 1102 11.64 -22.24 -7.30
CA TYR A 1102 12.59 -21.14 -7.43
C TYR A 1102 11.95 -19.77 -7.26
N PHE A 1103 10.80 -19.56 -7.91
CA PHE A 1103 10.09 -18.29 -7.95
C PHE A 1103 8.80 -18.31 -7.12
N SER A 1104 8.43 -19.47 -6.56
CA SER A 1104 7.17 -19.67 -5.84
C SER A 1104 7.12 -18.95 -4.48
N TRP A 1105 8.27 -18.54 -3.94
CA TRP A 1105 8.38 -17.86 -2.64
C TRP A 1105 8.50 -16.34 -2.77
N ILE A 1106 8.68 -15.78 -3.98
CA ILE A 1106 8.64 -14.32 -4.15
C ILE A 1106 7.20 -13.89 -3.82
N PRO A 1107 6.96 -13.16 -2.74
CA PRO A 1107 5.60 -12.78 -2.38
C PRO A 1107 4.99 -11.96 -3.52
N GLN A 1108 3.73 -12.23 -3.89
CA GLN A 1108 2.93 -11.34 -4.76
C GLN A 1108 2.56 -10.04 -4.03
N THR A 1109 3.49 -9.45 -3.29
CA THR A 1109 3.26 -8.24 -2.50
C THR A 1109 3.54 -7.00 -3.32
N SER A 1110 2.59 -6.06 -3.20
CA SER A 1110 2.62 -4.67 -3.62
C SER A 1110 3.98 -3.97 -3.46
N GLY A 1111 4.46 -3.35 -4.54
CA GLY A 1111 5.11 -2.05 -4.54
C GLY A 1111 6.26 -1.80 -3.55
N ALA A 1112 7.43 -2.35 -3.85
CA ALA A 1112 8.72 -1.72 -3.58
C ALA A 1112 9.68 -2.23 -4.66
N ASP A 1113 10.61 -1.40 -5.12
CA ASP A 1113 11.76 -1.86 -5.91
C ASP A 1113 12.49 -2.91 -5.06
N ILE A 1114 12.25 -4.18 -5.35
CA ILE A 1114 13.11 -5.28 -4.92
C ILE A 1114 14.24 -5.25 -5.95
N PRO A 1115 15.40 -4.63 -5.67
CA PRO A 1115 16.47 -4.63 -6.64
C PRO A 1115 16.83 -6.07 -7.00
N ALA A 1116 17.13 -6.35 -8.28
CA ALA A 1116 17.51 -7.64 -8.85
C ALA A 1116 18.33 -8.56 -7.93
N TRP A 1117 19.20 -7.96 -7.11
CA TRP A 1117 20.03 -8.68 -6.16
C TRP A 1117 19.29 -9.33 -4.99
N GLN A 1118 18.13 -8.85 -4.62
CA GLN A 1118 17.25 -9.52 -3.65
C GLN A 1118 16.55 -10.75 -4.26
N MET A 1119 16.61 -10.95 -5.58
CA MET A 1119 16.22 -12.20 -6.26
C MET A 1119 17.35 -13.25 -6.31
N MET A 1120 18.54 -12.96 -5.75
CA MET A 1120 19.71 -13.85 -5.82
C MET A 1120 19.69 -14.99 -4.79
N ARG A 1121 20.09 -16.21 -5.20
CA ARG A 1121 20.14 -17.41 -4.35
C ARG A 1121 21.37 -17.48 -3.43
N TRP A 1122 21.35 -16.72 -2.34
CA TRP A 1122 22.14 -17.06 -1.16
C TRP A 1122 21.25 -17.91 -0.24
N ASN A 1123 21.42 -19.23 -0.23
CA ASN A 1123 20.61 -20.16 0.56
C ASN A 1123 21.49 -20.90 1.58
N LEU A 1124 22.12 -20.13 2.45
CA LEU A 1124 22.92 -20.63 3.57
C LEU A 1124 22.00 -20.84 4.78
N PRO A 1125 22.16 -21.90 5.59
CA PRO A 1125 21.36 -22.11 6.80
C PRO A 1125 21.39 -20.88 7.71
N VAL A 1126 20.21 -20.42 8.15
CA VAL A 1126 20.08 -19.25 9.02
C VAL A 1126 19.59 -19.71 10.39
N CYS A 1127 20.45 -19.57 11.40
CA CYS A 1127 20.08 -19.73 12.79
C CYS A 1127 19.61 -18.37 13.33
N ASP A 1128 18.30 -18.21 13.49
CA ASP A 1128 17.76 -17.06 14.19
C ASP A 1128 17.87 -17.29 15.71
N PHE A 1129 18.84 -16.62 16.34
CA PHE A 1129 19.11 -16.73 17.76
C PHE A 1129 18.35 -15.67 18.58
N THR A 1130 17.55 -14.83 17.93
CA THR A 1130 16.74 -13.80 18.60
C THR A 1130 15.74 -14.42 19.57
N GLY A 1131 15.91 -14.13 20.86
CA GLY A 1131 15.10 -14.70 21.96
C GLY A 1131 15.75 -15.84 22.76
N GLY A 1132 16.95 -16.30 22.40
CA GLY A 1132 17.78 -17.16 23.26
C GLY A 1132 18.75 -16.32 24.09
N THR A 1133 18.85 -16.56 25.40
CA THR A 1133 19.72 -15.78 26.30
C THR A 1133 20.97 -16.55 26.72
N ILE A 1134 22.14 -15.93 26.61
CA ILE A 1134 23.42 -16.42 27.18
C ILE A 1134 23.87 -15.46 28.28
N GLU A 1135 23.75 -15.90 29.53
CA GLU A 1135 24.09 -15.13 30.73
C GLU A 1135 25.53 -15.40 31.20
N PRO A 1136 26.21 -14.43 31.85
CA PRO A 1136 27.57 -14.58 32.40
C PRO A 1136 27.75 -15.79 33.30
N THR A 1137 26.70 -16.10 34.06
CA THR A 1137 26.65 -17.21 35.02
C THR A 1137 26.67 -18.58 34.35
N GLU A 1138 26.23 -18.68 33.09
CA GLU A 1138 26.25 -19.94 32.34
C GLU A 1138 27.64 -20.28 31.77
N CYS A 1139 28.59 -19.36 31.91
CA CYS A 1139 29.90 -19.44 31.28
C CYS A 1139 31.06 -19.47 32.27
N LEU A 1140 30.77 -19.66 33.57
CA LEU A 1140 31.77 -19.66 34.63
C LEU A 1140 32.83 -20.76 34.47
N ASP A 1141 32.48 -21.85 33.77
CA ASP A 1141 33.37 -22.98 33.49
C ASP A 1141 34.32 -22.75 32.30
N TYR A 1142 34.16 -21.63 31.56
CA TYR A 1142 34.99 -21.32 30.40
C TYR A 1142 36.06 -20.28 30.74
N THR A 1143 37.28 -20.50 30.25
CA THR A 1143 38.41 -19.57 30.45
C THR A 1143 38.24 -18.25 29.70
N LYS A 1144 37.46 -18.22 28.63
CA LYS A 1144 37.14 -17.02 27.83
C LYS A 1144 35.64 -16.90 27.61
N TRP A 1145 35.13 -15.67 27.66
CA TRP A 1145 33.72 -15.36 27.44
C TRP A 1145 33.29 -15.73 26.01
N SER A 1146 34.10 -15.37 25.01
CA SER A 1146 33.91 -15.74 23.61
C SER A 1146 33.73 -17.23 23.37
N GLN A 1147 34.51 -18.04 24.09
CA GLN A 1147 34.46 -19.50 24.00
C GLN A 1147 33.10 -20.03 24.46
N CYS A 1148 32.56 -19.50 25.55
CA CYS A 1148 31.24 -19.91 26.02
C CYS A 1148 30.12 -19.49 25.07
N VAL A 1149 30.13 -18.23 24.61
CA VAL A 1149 29.13 -17.72 23.66
C VAL A 1149 29.12 -18.59 22.40
N LEU A 1150 30.30 -18.94 21.90
CA LEU A 1150 30.45 -19.81 20.75
C LEU A 1150 29.90 -21.22 21.00
N GLU A 1151 30.21 -21.85 22.15
CA GLU A 1151 29.65 -23.16 22.54
C GLU A 1151 28.13 -23.14 22.70
N LYS A 1152 27.56 -22.04 23.16
CA LYS A 1152 26.11 -21.88 23.31
C LYS A 1152 25.42 -21.70 21.97
N VAL A 1153 25.98 -20.87 21.08
CA VAL A 1153 25.54 -20.76 19.68
C VAL A 1153 25.62 -22.12 18.99
N LYS A 1154 26.68 -22.92 19.22
CA LYS A 1154 26.77 -24.32 18.73
C LYS A 1154 25.63 -25.19 19.23
N TYR A 1155 25.32 -25.13 20.51
CA TYR A 1155 24.27 -25.95 21.12
C TYR A 1155 22.89 -25.63 20.55
N VAL A 1156 22.58 -24.34 20.36
CA VAL A 1156 21.27 -23.88 19.87
C VAL A 1156 21.15 -24.07 18.36
N CYS A 1157 22.12 -23.60 17.58
CA CYS A 1157 22.07 -23.71 16.13
C CYS A 1157 22.28 -25.14 15.65
N GLY A 1158 23.01 -25.97 16.40
CA GLY A 1158 23.29 -27.36 16.04
C GLY A 1158 22.15 -28.36 16.24
N ARG A 1159 20.99 -27.91 16.74
CA ARG A 1159 19.81 -28.73 17.04
C ARG A 1159 18.53 -28.27 16.32
N GLN A 1160 18.64 -27.36 15.35
CA GLN A 1160 17.45 -26.90 14.62
C GLN A 1160 16.89 -28.02 13.72
N ALA A 1161 15.60 -28.28 13.86
CA ALA A 1161 14.88 -29.25 13.06
C ALA A 1161 14.87 -28.82 11.57
N GLY A 1162 15.04 -29.79 10.66
CA GLY A 1162 15.02 -29.55 9.21
C GLY A 1162 16.37 -29.17 8.59
N TRP A 1163 17.43 -28.95 9.37
CA TRP A 1163 18.78 -28.74 8.83
C TRP A 1163 19.40 -30.05 8.31
N PRO A 1164 20.29 -30.00 7.30
CA PRO A 1164 20.92 -31.21 6.75
C PRO A 1164 21.90 -31.82 7.75
N GLU A 1165 22.10 -33.15 7.70
CA GLU A 1165 22.92 -33.88 8.69
C GLU A 1165 24.34 -33.31 8.84
N ASP A 1166 24.93 -32.86 7.74
CA ASP A 1166 26.27 -32.26 7.71
C ASP A 1166 26.35 -30.94 8.50
N TYR A 1167 25.23 -30.34 8.88
CA TYR A 1167 25.10 -29.13 9.69
C TYR A 1167 24.63 -29.39 11.14
N VAL A 1168 24.14 -30.59 11.45
CA VAL A 1168 23.72 -30.99 12.82
C VAL A 1168 24.93 -31.27 13.72
N TYR A 1169 24.87 -30.89 15.00
CA TYR A 1169 25.89 -31.21 16.02
C TYR A 1169 25.41 -32.37 16.90
N ARG A 1170 26.15 -33.49 16.90
CA ARG A 1170 25.89 -34.63 17.81
C ARG A 1170 26.86 -34.56 18.99
N PRO A 1171 26.43 -34.16 20.20
CA PRO A 1171 27.27 -34.28 21.38
C PRO A 1171 27.28 -35.75 21.82
N TRP A 1172 28.48 -36.32 21.97
CA TRP A 1172 28.86 -37.53 22.72
C TRP A 1172 27.73 -38.46 23.21
N GLU A 1173 27.82 -39.74 22.78
CA GLU A 1173 26.94 -40.86 23.15
C GLU A 1173 26.35 -40.77 24.56
N TYR A 1174 25.05 -40.46 24.63
CA TYR A 1174 24.22 -40.78 25.80
C TYR A 1174 23.21 -41.83 25.38
N HIS A 1175 23.47 -43.08 25.79
CA HIS A 1175 22.54 -44.18 25.62
C HIS A 1175 21.34 -44.04 26.57
N GLU A 1176 20.18 -44.33 25.99
CA GLU A 1176 18.93 -44.79 26.61
C GLU A 1176 18.15 -43.84 27.53
N GLY A 1177 17.20 -43.16 26.88
CA GLY A 1177 15.89 -42.82 27.44
C GLY A 1177 14.99 -42.40 26.28
N LYS A 1178 14.24 -43.34 25.71
CA LYS A 1178 13.44 -43.17 24.47
C LYS A 1178 12.79 -41.78 24.34
N PRO A 1179 13.15 -41.00 23.31
CA PRO A 1179 12.35 -39.88 22.85
C PRO A 1179 11.65 -40.21 21.51
N TYR A 1180 10.53 -39.52 21.32
CA TYR A 1180 9.64 -39.47 20.15
C TYR A 1180 8.68 -40.65 19.97
N SER A 1181 7.39 -40.37 20.24
CA SER A 1181 6.33 -40.87 19.38
C SER A 1181 6.64 -40.40 17.95
N GLU A 1182 6.94 -41.35 17.08
CA GLU A 1182 7.16 -41.12 15.66
C GLU A 1182 5.95 -40.41 15.04
N PRO A 1183 6.16 -39.40 14.17
CA PRO A 1183 5.18 -39.06 13.15
C PRO A 1183 5.00 -40.29 12.25
N SER A 1184 3.77 -40.78 12.18
CA SER A 1184 3.34 -41.91 11.38
C SER A 1184 3.82 -41.82 9.93
N SER A 1185 4.19 -42.96 9.34
CA SER A 1185 4.62 -43.04 7.95
C SER A 1185 3.47 -42.64 6.99
N PRO A 1186 3.77 -42.10 5.81
CA PRO A 1186 2.75 -41.82 4.78
C PRO A 1186 1.90 -43.04 4.40
N ASP A 1187 2.41 -44.27 4.60
CA ASP A 1187 1.67 -45.51 4.35
C ASP A 1187 0.61 -45.81 5.42
N ASP A 1188 0.75 -45.33 6.66
CA ASP A 1188 -0.23 -45.50 7.73
C ASP A 1188 -1.42 -44.51 7.61
N VAL A 1189 -1.20 -43.34 6.98
CA VAL A 1189 -2.25 -42.32 6.75
C VAL A 1189 -3.15 -42.71 5.56
N VAL A 1190 -2.62 -43.42 4.57
CA VAL A 1190 -3.39 -43.89 3.41
C VAL A 1190 -4.34 -45.05 3.78
N GLN A 1191 -4.03 -45.83 4.81
CA GLN A 1191 -4.90 -46.92 5.28
C GLN A 1191 -6.08 -46.44 6.16
N SER A 1192 -5.98 -45.29 6.84
CA SER A 1192 -7.09 -44.80 7.70
C SER A 1192 -8.16 -44.01 6.92
N LEU A 1193 -7.81 -43.43 5.77
CA LEU A 1193 -8.75 -42.70 4.89
C LEU A 1193 -9.61 -43.61 3.99
N MET A 1194 -9.38 -44.92 4.02
CA MET A 1194 -10.14 -45.92 3.26
C MET A 1194 -11.21 -46.65 4.11
N ARG A 1195 -11.42 -46.28 5.38
CA ARG A 1195 -12.55 -46.74 6.21
C ARG A 1195 -12.99 -45.64 7.19
N GLY A 1196 -13.83 -44.74 6.71
CA GLY A 1196 -14.48 -43.70 7.53
C GLY A 1196 -15.06 -42.60 6.66
#